data_AF-A0A0C9ZLK5-F1
#
_entry.id   AF-A0A0C9ZLK5-F1
#
_cell.length_a   1.000
_cell.length_b   1.000
_cell.length_c   1.000
_cell.angle_alpha   90.00
_cell.angle_beta   90.00
_cell.angle_gamma   90.00
#
_symmetry.space_group_name_H-M   'P 1'
#
loop_
_entity.id
_entity.type
_entity.pdbx_description
1 polymer ?
#
loop_
_entity_poly.entity_id
_entity_poly.type
_entity_poly.pdbx_seq_one_letter_code
_entity_poly.pdbx_strand_id
1 'polypeptide(L)'
;MGVLLLVTVVLDEKVINPKPRSAPYVSCLRSLPRAAYITLPRGFPFLLAIYPPLHPVSMAKFWLDNPEQFISLVNLLFLRHRDELQSGEEEEVDDNDVCADDLTVGGGEEGEFKQRFLDRFAEMMSREKGGKRACCVALRESRDQRLDQGVKVSLIVARNAEFKNVDEKFRCRLERLLAAIDVSVYNGSNDISVLKAELWEELLCYNQPRLDRYADSLRVNLEAFKAAGSLDCIPPYHAPQLPRNDDSEHKTFCDDYFIGPYSKATHVDYMKLAQKCIVELDAILHTSDRATRRRLLAEHAYSIRHMKSLRILINSFPKVSVRHRLLSDILSSGRLRLCYHTLMEGALSIPGFAHLSLIFVKNSPRRVCPATLPPLEDVMPLSGLVLNATSVYYFISEKLDVIGAKRAFRQLQSGISRQHLPTHVELQLIFHIIRTMDSRTVEKEVYPYIGCSKPSCFLCSAFLNSLDRNGIAFKTRGTHGKICAPWSIPDIDGLSANMVTVLRSVVNEIQYLLVREIVKPITITSHHVEFWLHRNLQTLYLPGGPPEFLAVARPYLSPADRDKEPHQLVPEAKCKSFMLYALLLNGCRLNPSIQFDAISKDLYFDFGFVTGCGSKEEQILYSVYRSLISKCSFREFWTAFQTNTLVALMDAKGLGPMHKGVRHFEGFMTTGRNHWCPTVWLLKTFVNFPDMVAPLSVTVDYGFFNCKTPEEVLSLKEVYRDLLQYPVVDPMELHAYCTRGKLYDFACAYKPYLQSRFKRLMTNIYPLYNNTRWVGASPSYLWYFVLFFFLSIPAMYLSGRVPYPMWT
;
A
#
# COMPACT_ATOMS: atom_id res chain seq x y z
N MET A 1 -61.96 20.38 4.20
CA MET A 1 -61.83 21.10 5.48
C MET A 1 -60.34 21.14 5.79
N GLY A 2 -59.55 22.04 5.21
CA GLY A 2 -59.44 23.48 5.49
C GLY A 2 -58.14 23.67 6.32
N VAL A 3 -57.23 24.62 6.12
CA VAL A 3 -57.19 25.94 5.46
C VAL A 3 -55.69 26.28 5.29
N LEU A 4 -55.16 26.40 4.07
CA LEU A 4 -54.67 27.63 3.40
C LEU A 4 -54.13 28.77 4.29
N LEU A 5 -52.89 29.20 4.05
CA LEU A 5 -52.53 30.62 4.21
C LEU A 5 -51.55 31.05 3.12
N LEU A 6 -52.09 31.82 2.17
CA LEU A 6 -51.36 32.68 1.25
C LEU A 6 -50.81 33.88 2.01
N VAL A 7 -49.63 34.36 1.61
CA VAL A 7 -49.35 35.80 1.57
C VAL A 7 -48.80 36.12 0.19
N THR A 8 -49.38 37.15 -0.42
CA THR A 8 -49.17 37.59 -1.80
C THR A 8 -48.71 39.05 -1.80
N VAL A 9 -47.88 39.38 -2.80
CA VAL A 9 -47.66 40.69 -3.46
C VAL A 9 -46.84 41.74 -2.66
N VAL A 10 -45.76 42.26 -3.28
CA VAL A 10 -45.71 43.58 -3.96
C VAL A 10 -44.48 43.64 -4.87
N LEU A 11 -44.73 43.91 -6.15
CA LEU A 11 -43.78 44.37 -7.17
C LEU A 11 -43.49 45.85 -6.94
N ASP A 12 -42.25 46.30 -7.19
CA ASP A 12 -42.04 47.69 -7.62
C ASP A 12 -41.01 47.74 -8.74
N GLU A 13 -41.43 48.38 -9.84
CA GLU A 13 -40.65 48.65 -11.03
C GLU A 13 -39.79 49.90 -10.81
N LYS A 14 -38.58 49.95 -11.38
CA LYS A 14 -38.12 51.18 -12.04
C LYS A 14 -37.01 50.94 -13.07
N VAL A 15 -37.40 51.31 -14.29
CA VAL A 15 -36.67 51.55 -15.52
C VAL A 15 -35.48 52.49 -15.32
N ILE A 16 -34.35 52.24 -16.01
CA ILE A 16 -33.62 53.21 -16.86
C ILE A 16 -32.64 52.43 -17.76
N ASN A 17 -32.74 52.68 -19.06
CA ASN A 17 -31.80 52.31 -20.13
C ASN A 17 -31.20 53.63 -20.64
N PRO A 18 -29.98 53.66 -21.22
CA PRO A 18 -29.93 53.54 -22.68
C PRO A 18 -28.68 52.84 -23.29
N LYS A 19 -28.96 52.12 -24.39
CA LYS A 19 -28.19 51.75 -25.61
C LYS A 19 -27.20 52.82 -26.18
N PRO A 20 -26.49 52.64 -27.34
CA PRO A 20 -26.35 51.49 -28.30
C PRO A 20 -24.94 51.28 -28.95
N ARG A 21 -24.80 50.22 -29.78
CA ARG A 21 -24.16 50.08 -31.14
C ARG A 21 -23.53 48.67 -31.27
N SER A 22 -23.58 47.87 -32.34
CA SER A 22 -24.01 47.94 -33.75
C SER A 22 -24.07 46.50 -34.31
N ALA A 23 -24.90 46.26 -35.35
CA ALA A 23 -25.34 44.96 -35.93
C ALA A 23 -24.41 44.43 -37.07
N PRO A 24 -24.80 43.58 -38.08
CA PRO A 24 -25.91 42.59 -38.29
C PRO A 24 -25.51 41.28 -39.09
N TYR A 25 -26.53 40.50 -39.56
CA TYR A 25 -26.58 39.42 -40.62
C TYR A 25 -26.33 37.95 -40.16
N VAL A 26 -27.07 36.86 -40.51
CA VAL A 26 -28.21 36.58 -41.43
C VAL A 26 -28.98 35.29 -41.02
N SER A 27 -30.25 35.25 -41.41
CA SER A 27 -31.28 34.20 -41.38
C SER A 27 -31.05 32.98 -42.30
N CYS A 28 -31.58 31.80 -41.92
CA CYS A 28 -32.43 30.99 -42.83
C CYS A 28 -33.32 29.98 -42.08
N LEU A 29 -34.45 29.65 -42.68
CA LEU A 29 -35.70 29.16 -42.10
C LEU A 29 -36.14 27.85 -42.81
N ARG A 30 -36.98 27.04 -42.14
CA ARG A 30 -37.87 25.94 -42.63
C ARG A 30 -37.19 24.56 -42.84
N SER A 31 -37.77 23.44 -42.37
CA SER A 31 -39.15 22.99 -42.54
C SER A 31 -39.57 21.88 -41.56
N LEU A 32 -40.86 21.87 -41.20
CA LEU A 32 -41.64 20.82 -40.54
C LEU A 32 -42.66 20.26 -41.55
N PRO A 33 -43.24 19.07 -41.32
CA PRO A 33 -44.69 18.96 -41.53
C PRO A 33 -45.46 18.31 -40.36
N ARG A 34 -46.79 18.46 -40.47
CA ARG A 34 -47.85 18.49 -39.46
C ARG A 34 -48.37 17.13 -39.00
N ALA A 35 -49.01 17.19 -37.82
CA ALA A 35 -49.82 16.18 -37.14
C ALA A 35 -51.09 15.71 -37.87
N ALA A 36 -51.58 14.53 -37.49
CA ALA A 36 -52.99 14.12 -37.61
C ALA A 36 -53.43 13.42 -36.31
N TYR A 37 -54.52 13.94 -35.72
CA TYR A 37 -55.23 13.37 -34.57
C TYR A 37 -56.34 12.43 -35.08
N ILE A 38 -56.48 11.24 -34.49
CA ILE A 38 -57.71 10.44 -34.51
C ILE A 38 -57.99 9.97 -33.07
N THR A 39 -59.23 10.21 -32.64
CA THR A 39 -59.83 9.94 -31.32
C THR A 39 -60.21 8.47 -31.12
N LEU A 40 -60.07 7.94 -29.89
CA LEU A 40 -60.77 6.74 -29.40
C LEU A 40 -61.25 6.92 -27.93
N PRO A 41 -62.37 6.29 -27.52
CA PRO A 41 -63.12 6.64 -26.31
C PRO A 41 -62.79 5.81 -25.05
N ARG A 42 -63.21 6.41 -23.93
CA ARG A 42 -63.24 6.05 -22.49
C ARG A 42 -63.27 4.56 -22.09
N GLY A 43 -62.45 4.24 -21.08
CA GLY A 43 -62.62 3.15 -20.10
C GLY A 43 -61.57 3.22 -18.96
N PHE A 44 -61.99 3.51 -17.73
CA PHE A 44 -61.21 3.57 -16.47
C PHE A 44 -60.80 2.15 -15.97
N PRO A 45 -59.94 1.97 -14.93
CA PRO A 45 -58.61 2.56 -14.67
C PRO A 45 -57.57 1.49 -14.25
N PHE A 46 -56.29 1.70 -14.59
CA PHE A 46 -55.18 1.15 -13.77
C PHE A 46 -54.18 2.28 -13.52
N LEU A 47 -53.91 2.54 -12.24
CA LEU A 47 -52.96 3.52 -11.74
C LEU A 47 -51.54 3.16 -12.21
N LEU A 48 -51.09 3.78 -13.31
CA LEU A 48 -49.67 3.95 -13.60
C LEU A 48 -49.23 5.29 -13.02
N ALA A 49 -48.46 5.23 -11.94
CA ALA A 49 -47.69 6.37 -11.47
C ALA A 49 -46.68 6.74 -12.55
N ILE A 50 -47.03 7.73 -13.38
CA ILE A 50 -46.11 8.36 -14.32
C ILE A 50 -45.14 9.18 -13.46
N TYR A 51 -43.94 8.62 -13.22
CA TYR A 51 -42.80 9.43 -12.81
C TYR A 51 -42.59 10.53 -13.86
N PRO A 52 -42.42 11.80 -13.47
CA PRO A 52 -42.12 12.84 -14.44
C PRO A 52 -40.79 12.52 -15.14
N PRO A 53 -40.64 12.91 -16.43
CA PRO A 53 -39.42 12.62 -17.18
C PRO A 53 -38.24 13.23 -16.43
N LEU A 54 -37.25 12.40 -16.13
CA LEU A 54 -35.96 12.80 -15.59
C LEU A 54 -35.45 14.00 -16.39
N HIS A 55 -35.30 15.15 -15.73
CA HIS A 55 -34.55 16.27 -16.26
C HIS A 55 -33.20 15.76 -16.78
N PRO A 56 -32.68 16.29 -17.91
CA PRO A 56 -31.35 15.92 -18.37
C PRO A 56 -30.36 16.21 -17.23
N VAL A 57 -29.78 15.15 -16.68
CA VAL A 57 -28.72 15.25 -15.67
C VAL A 57 -27.62 16.10 -16.31
N SER A 58 -27.33 17.27 -15.73
CA SER A 58 -26.23 18.11 -16.16
C SER A 58 -24.93 17.30 -16.07
N MET A 59 -24.46 16.84 -17.23
CA MET A 59 -23.23 16.07 -17.34
C MET A 59 -22.04 16.98 -17.09
N ALA A 60 -21.29 16.70 -16.03
CA ALA A 60 -20.15 17.47 -15.58
C ALA A 60 -18.85 16.98 -16.24
N LYS A 61 -17.85 17.87 -16.24
CA LYS A 61 -16.49 17.57 -16.68
C LYS A 61 -15.58 17.44 -15.47
N PHE A 62 -14.68 16.47 -15.50
CA PHE A 62 -13.63 16.30 -14.51
C PHE A 62 -12.27 16.68 -15.12
N TRP A 63 -11.62 17.64 -14.48
CA TRP A 63 -10.27 18.11 -14.79
C TRP A 63 -9.42 17.97 -13.53
N LEU A 64 -8.16 17.60 -13.70
CA LEU A 64 -7.21 17.59 -12.59
C LEU A 64 -6.83 19.04 -12.25
N ASP A 65 -7.09 19.46 -11.01
CA ASP A 65 -6.70 20.77 -10.51
C ASP A 65 -5.17 20.82 -10.29
N ASN A 66 -4.51 21.91 -10.71
CA ASN A 66 -3.05 22.11 -10.62
C ASN A 66 -2.22 20.89 -11.07
N PRO A 67 -2.40 20.43 -12.33
CA PRO A 67 -1.78 19.21 -12.82
C PRO A 67 -0.25 19.27 -12.75
N GLU A 68 0.37 20.45 -12.88
CA GLU A 68 1.82 20.66 -12.79
C GLU A 68 2.38 20.19 -11.44
N GLN A 69 1.70 20.56 -10.35
CA GLN A 69 2.10 20.21 -8.99
C GLN A 69 1.94 18.70 -8.75
N PHE A 70 0.77 18.16 -9.12
CA PHE A 70 0.46 16.75 -8.94
C PHE A 70 1.45 15.85 -9.69
N ILE A 71 1.69 16.14 -10.98
CA ILE A 71 2.65 15.39 -11.81
C ILE A 71 4.06 15.47 -11.21
N SER A 72 4.43 16.63 -10.67
CA SER A 72 5.77 16.83 -10.10
C SER A 72 5.97 16.06 -8.78
N LEU A 73 4.93 15.94 -7.95
CA LEU A 73 4.94 15.09 -6.74
C LEU A 73 5.09 13.61 -7.10
N VAL A 74 4.35 13.13 -8.11
CA VAL A 74 4.49 11.75 -8.63
C VAL A 74 5.93 11.50 -9.12
N ASN A 75 6.50 12.44 -9.87
CA ASN A 75 7.87 12.34 -10.36
C ASN A 75 8.90 12.35 -9.24
N LEU A 76 8.68 13.13 -8.17
CA LEU A 76 9.59 13.20 -7.03
C LEU A 76 9.59 11.87 -6.27
N LEU A 77 8.41 11.32 -6.00
CA LEU A 77 8.29 10.02 -5.35
C LEU A 77 8.85 8.89 -6.24
N PHE A 78 8.67 8.95 -7.57
CA PHE A 78 9.31 8.01 -8.49
C PHE A 78 10.84 8.12 -8.47
N LEU A 79 11.39 9.34 -8.45
CA LEU A 79 12.84 9.56 -8.37
C LEU A 79 13.42 8.91 -7.10
N ARG A 80 12.72 9.04 -5.97
CA ARG A 80 13.09 8.41 -4.69
C ARG A 80 13.24 6.89 -4.80
N HIS A 81 12.30 6.22 -5.46
CA HIS A 81 12.33 4.76 -5.59
C HIS A 81 13.23 4.24 -6.72
N ARG A 82 13.80 5.13 -7.56
CA ARG A 82 14.58 4.73 -8.74
C ARG A 82 15.91 4.03 -8.40
N ASP A 83 16.50 4.33 -7.25
CA ASP A 83 17.79 3.75 -6.83
C ASP A 83 17.65 2.38 -6.13
N GLU A 84 16.47 2.03 -5.63
CA GLU A 84 16.11 0.66 -5.18
C GLU A 84 15.92 -0.30 -6.38
N LEU A 85 15.81 0.24 -7.60
CA LEU A 85 15.46 -0.46 -8.84
C LEU A 85 16.66 -0.93 -9.68
N GLN A 86 17.90 -0.54 -9.34
CA GLN A 86 19.11 -1.01 -10.04
C GLN A 86 19.67 -2.33 -9.48
N SER A 87 19.26 -2.73 -8.28
CA SER A 87 19.44 -4.09 -7.77
C SER A 87 18.29 -4.97 -8.24
N GLY A 88 18.39 -5.44 -9.47
CA GLY A 88 17.54 -6.50 -10.01
C GLY A 88 16.19 -6.04 -10.55
N GLU A 89 16.02 -6.14 -11.86
CA GLU A 89 14.72 -6.51 -12.45
C GLU A 89 14.33 -7.95 -12.02
N GLU A 90 14.31 -8.21 -10.72
CA GLU A 90 13.73 -9.40 -10.14
C GLU A 90 12.23 -9.08 -10.03
N GLU A 91 11.46 -9.55 -11.02
CA GLU A 91 10.03 -9.80 -10.79
C GLU A 91 10.01 -10.76 -9.60
N GLU A 92 9.63 -10.25 -8.42
CA GLU A 92 9.22 -11.09 -7.30
C GLU A 92 8.22 -12.09 -7.87
N VAL A 93 8.57 -13.36 -7.76
CA VAL A 93 7.64 -14.45 -7.99
C VAL A 93 6.48 -14.15 -7.05
N ASP A 94 5.29 -13.99 -7.62
CA ASP A 94 4.05 -14.02 -6.86
C ASP A 94 4.04 -15.40 -6.19
N ASP A 95 4.51 -15.49 -4.95
CA ASP A 95 4.57 -16.73 -4.17
C ASP A 95 3.16 -17.35 -4.05
N ASN A 96 2.10 -16.62 -4.41
CA ASN A 96 0.75 -17.16 -4.54
C ASN A 96 0.51 -18.03 -5.79
N ASP A 97 1.37 -17.98 -6.83
CA ASP A 97 1.34 -18.97 -7.93
C ASP A 97 2.06 -20.27 -7.50
N VAL A 98 2.69 -20.27 -6.32
CA VAL A 98 3.45 -21.35 -5.69
C VAL A 98 2.68 -21.80 -4.45
N CYS A 99 1.65 -22.64 -4.65
CA CYS A 99 0.78 -23.29 -3.63
C CYS A 99 -0.69 -22.84 -3.58
N ALA A 100 -1.32 -22.47 -4.69
CA ALA A 100 -2.78 -22.55 -4.81
C ALA A 100 -3.22 -24.00 -5.11
N ASP A 101 -2.84 -24.92 -4.23
CA ASP A 101 -3.49 -26.20 -4.04
C ASP A 101 -3.36 -26.54 -2.56
N ASP A 102 -3.99 -25.69 -1.74
CA ASP A 102 -4.48 -26.12 -0.44
C ASP A 102 -5.96 -25.78 -0.39
N LEU A 103 -6.76 -26.83 -0.41
CA LEU A 103 -8.17 -26.84 -0.06
C LEU A 103 -8.29 -26.35 1.39
N THR A 104 -8.17 -25.06 1.63
CA THR A 104 -8.57 -24.42 2.88
C THR A 104 -9.81 -23.57 2.62
N VAL A 105 -10.92 -24.29 2.73
CA VAL A 105 -12.29 -23.81 2.95
C VAL A 105 -12.27 -22.59 3.88
N GLY A 106 -12.57 -21.41 3.34
CA GLY A 106 -12.53 -20.17 4.12
C GLY A 106 -13.06 -18.91 3.43
N GLY A 107 -13.95 -19.05 2.44
CA GLY A 107 -14.61 -17.95 1.73
C GLY A 107 -15.37 -18.51 0.55
N GLY A 108 -16.62 -18.10 0.31
CA GLY A 108 -17.53 -18.77 -0.65
C GLY A 108 -16.88 -19.09 -2.00
N GLU A 109 -16.89 -20.38 -2.37
CA GLU A 109 -16.17 -21.00 -3.50
C GLU A 109 -16.37 -20.25 -4.85
N GLU A 110 -17.54 -19.67 -5.06
CA GLU A 110 -17.87 -18.94 -6.30
C GLU A 110 -17.07 -17.63 -6.45
N GLY A 111 -16.82 -16.92 -5.34
CA GLY A 111 -16.19 -15.61 -5.36
C GLY A 111 -14.71 -15.68 -5.72
N GLU A 112 -13.99 -16.65 -5.15
CA GLU A 112 -12.58 -16.90 -5.43
C GLU A 112 -12.36 -17.35 -6.88
N PHE A 113 -13.26 -18.20 -7.39
CA PHE A 113 -13.20 -18.66 -8.77
C PHE A 113 -13.36 -17.51 -9.78
N LYS A 114 -14.34 -16.61 -9.59
CA LYS A 114 -14.52 -15.43 -10.48
C LYS A 114 -13.29 -14.53 -10.50
N GLN A 115 -12.61 -14.36 -9.36
CA GLN A 115 -11.36 -13.58 -9.28
C GLN A 115 -10.26 -14.23 -10.11
N ARG A 116 -10.02 -15.53 -9.90
CA ARG A 116 -9.05 -16.33 -10.67
C ARG A 116 -9.35 -16.28 -12.17
N PHE A 117 -10.61 -16.43 -12.56
CA PHE A 117 -11.05 -16.33 -13.94
C PHE A 117 -10.68 -14.97 -14.56
N LEU A 118 -10.99 -13.86 -13.87
CA LEU A 118 -10.73 -12.52 -14.39
C LEU A 118 -9.24 -12.22 -14.54
N ASP A 119 -8.40 -12.65 -13.60
CA ASP A 119 -6.95 -12.50 -13.70
C ASP A 119 -6.38 -13.29 -14.88
N ARG A 120 -6.80 -14.55 -15.05
CA ARG A 120 -6.32 -15.39 -16.16
C ARG A 120 -6.82 -14.91 -17.51
N PHE A 121 -8.05 -14.37 -17.57
CA PHE A 121 -8.55 -13.70 -18.76
C PHE A 121 -7.70 -12.46 -19.10
N ALA A 122 -7.36 -11.64 -18.10
CA ALA A 122 -6.51 -10.48 -18.30
C ALA A 122 -5.10 -10.87 -18.77
N GLU A 123 -4.50 -11.92 -18.20
CA GLU A 123 -3.19 -12.45 -18.62
C GLU A 123 -3.19 -12.91 -20.08
N MET A 124 -4.22 -13.64 -20.50
CA MET A 124 -4.40 -14.08 -21.90
C MET A 124 -4.57 -12.89 -22.86
N MET A 125 -5.33 -11.86 -22.47
CA MET A 125 -5.53 -10.66 -23.30
C MET A 125 -4.28 -9.78 -23.41
N SER A 126 -3.29 -9.99 -22.53
CA SER A 126 -1.97 -9.37 -22.58
C SER A 126 -1.06 -10.11 -23.57
N ARG A 127 -1.35 -9.96 -24.86
CA ARG A 127 -0.72 -10.68 -25.99
C ARG A 127 0.81 -10.66 -26.03
N GLU A 128 1.47 -9.65 -25.47
CA GLU A 128 2.91 -9.48 -25.57
C GLU A 128 3.51 -9.02 -24.22
N LYS A 129 4.72 -9.48 -23.88
CA LYS A 129 5.38 -9.16 -22.60
C LYS A 129 5.69 -7.65 -22.48
N GLY A 130 5.52 -7.10 -21.27
CA GLY A 130 5.94 -5.74 -20.87
C GLY A 130 4.81 -4.86 -20.32
N GLY A 131 5.15 -3.89 -19.46
CA GLY A 131 4.16 -3.03 -18.76
C GLY A 131 3.30 -2.15 -19.70
N LYS A 132 3.82 -1.78 -20.88
CA LYS A 132 3.07 -1.06 -21.92
C LYS A 132 1.87 -1.83 -22.48
N ARG A 133 1.72 -3.11 -22.12
CA ARG A 133 0.71 -4.02 -22.66
C ARG A 133 -0.02 -4.79 -21.57
N ALA A 134 0.02 -4.26 -20.35
CA ALA A 134 -0.84 -4.69 -19.26
C ALA A 134 -2.31 -4.55 -19.67
N CYS A 135 -3.11 -5.51 -19.22
CA CYS A 135 -4.53 -5.66 -19.45
C CYS A 135 -5.27 -5.77 -18.10
N CYS A 136 -6.47 -5.20 -18.03
CA CYS A 136 -7.41 -5.36 -16.92
C CYS A 136 -8.80 -5.74 -17.46
N VAL A 137 -9.54 -6.52 -16.67
CA VAL A 137 -10.85 -7.05 -17.04
C VAL A 137 -11.83 -6.87 -15.88
N ALA A 138 -13.03 -6.39 -16.18
CA ALA A 138 -14.15 -6.40 -15.24
C ALA A 138 -15.27 -7.29 -15.77
N LEU A 139 -15.95 -8.00 -14.86
CA LEU A 139 -17.12 -8.81 -15.15
C LEU A 139 -18.39 -8.00 -14.89
N ARG A 140 -19.25 -7.88 -15.91
CA ARG A 140 -20.60 -7.33 -15.78
C ARG A 140 -21.64 -8.41 -15.99
N GLU A 141 -22.52 -8.58 -15.02
CA GLU A 141 -23.67 -9.47 -15.04
C GLU A 141 -24.94 -8.62 -15.14
N SER A 142 -25.58 -8.62 -16.31
CA SER A 142 -26.84 -7.90 -16.53
C SER A 142 -28.01 -8.88 -16.57
N ARG A 143 -29.08 -8.57 -15.82
CA ARG A 143 -30.35 -9.31 -15.91
C ARG A 143 -31.12 -8.78 -17.13
N ASP A 144 -31.25 -9.58 -18.17
CA ASP A 144 -32.06 -9.22 -19.33
C ASP A 144 -33.49 -9.74 -19.14
N GLN A 145 -34.46 -8.83 -18.99
CA GLN A 145 -35.88 -9.18 -18.86
C GLN A 145 -36.47 -9.81 -20.12
N ARG A 146 -35.74 -9.82 -21.25
CA ARG A 146 -36.16 -10.43 -22.53
C ARG A 146 -35.70 -11.87 -22.72
N LEU A 147 -34.86 -12.38 -21.83
CA LEU A 147 -34.39 -13.76 -21.86
C LEU A 147 -35.16 -14.55 -20.80
N ASP A 148 -35.88 -15.60 -21.20
CA ASP A 148 -36.80 -16.35 -20.34
C ASP A 148 -36.15 -16.89 -19.05
N GLN A 149 -34.81 -17.02 -19.00
CA GLN A 149 -34.00 -17.31 -17.80
C GLN A 149 -32.56 -16.72 -17.82
N GLY A 150 -32.22 -15.79 -18.72
CA GLY A 150 -30.81 -15.54 -19.10
C GLY A 150 -30.11 -14.36 -18.42
N VAL A 151 -29.12 -14.64 -17.58
CA VAL A 151 -28.09 -13.64 -17.22
C VAL A 151 -27.22 -13.39 -18.45
N LYS A 152 -27.00 -12.13 -18.83
CA LYS A 152 -26.03 -11.77 -19.87
C LYS A 152 -24.72 -11.35 -19.22
N VAL A 153 -23.65 -12.06 -19.57
CA VAL A 153 -22.28 -11.76 -19.13
C VAL A 153 -21.57 -10.86 -20.14
N SER A 154 -20.96 -9.78 -19.66
CA SER A 154 -20.06 -8.95 -20.46
C SER A 154 -18.72 -8.79 -19.77
N LEU A 155 -17.62 -9.02 -20.49
CA LEU A 155 -16.27 -8.77 -20.00
C LEU A 155 -15.76 -7.46 -20.60
N ILE A 156 -15.54 -6.47 -19.74
CA ILE A 156 -15.04 -5.16 -20.13
C ILE A 156 -13.51 -5.22 -20.04
N VAL A 157 -12.83 -5.12 -21.19
CA VAL A 157 -11.38 -5.33 -21.31
C VAL A 157 -10.69 -4.02 -21.64
N ALA A 158 -9.78 -3.58 -20.78
CA ALA A 158 -8.91 -2.43 -21.04
C ALA A 158 -7.46 -2.89 -21.24
N ARG A 159 -6.71 -2.17 -22.07
CA ARG A 159 -5.28 -2.44 -22.32
C ARG A 159 -4.50 -1.15 -22.52
N ASN A 160 -3.28 -1.08 -21.96
CA ASN A 160 -2.40 0.09 -22.14
C ASN A 160 -2.07 0.35 -23.63
N ALA A 161 -1.99 -0.72 -24.43
CA ALA A 161 -1.82 -0.65 -25.87
C ALA A 161 -3.17 -0.76 -26.58
N GLU A 162 -3.35 0.03 -27.65
CA GLU A 162 -4.55 0.02 -28.47
C GLU A 162 -4.89 -1.38 -29.00
N PHE A 163 -6.19 -1.67 -29.09
CA PHE A 163 -6.71 -2.85 -29.77
C PHE A 163 -6.61 -2.67 -31.29
N LYS A 164 -6.14 -3.71 -31.96
CA LYS A 164 -5.90 -3.79 -33.41
C LYS A 164 -6.87 -4.79 -34.03
N ASN A 165 -6.91 -4.85 -35.35
CA ASN A 165 -7.73 -5.81 -36.09
C ASN A 165 -7.49 -7.28 -35.71
N VAL A 166 -6.28 -7.65 -35.28
CA VAL A 166 -6.00 -9.02 -34.79
C VAL A 166 -6.76 -9.31 -33.49
N ASP A 167 -6.89 -8.31 -32.61
CA ASP A 167 -7.61 -8.45 -31.35
C ASP A 167 -9.13 -8.57 -31.59
N GLU A 168 -9.67 -7.82 -32.56
CA GLU A 168 -11.10 -7.93 -32.93
C GLU A 168 -11.45 -9.28 -33.57
N LYS A 169 -10.58 -9.82 -34.43
CA LYS A 169 -10.76 -11.16 -35.01
C LYS A 169 -10.77 -12.23 -33.91
N PHE A 170 -9.79 -12.15 -33.00
CA PHE A 170 -9.70 -13.03 -31.84
C PHE A 170 -10.94 -12.91 -30.94
N ARG A 171 -11.39 -11.68 -30.65
CA ARG A 171 -12.60 -11.39 -29.87
C ARG A 171 -13.82 -12.13 -30.43
N CYS A 172 -14.11 -11.95 -31.71
CA CYS A 172 -15.25 -12.58 -32.38
C CYS A 172 -15.14 -14.11 -32.42
N ARG A 173 -13.93 -14.69 -32.48
CA ARG A 173 -13.76 -16.15 -32.46
C ARG A 173 -13.91 -16.70 -31.04
N LEU A 174 -13.33 -16.02 -30.05
CA LEU A 174 -13.40 -16.39 -28.65
C LEU A 174 -14.83 -16.36 -28.10
N GLU A 175 -15.60 -15.30 -28.38
CA GLU A 175 -17.03 -15.20 -28.00
C GLU A 175 -17.83 -16.41 -28.52
N ARG A 176 -17.67 -16.75 -29.80
CA ARG A 176 -18.36 -17.88 -30.44
C ARG A 176 -17.96 -19.23 -29.83
N LEU A 177 -16.67 -19.45 -29.60
CA LEU A 177 -16.17 -20.71 -29.06
C LEU A 177 -16.64 -20.91 -27.61
N LEU A 178 -16.54 -19.89 -26.76
CA LEU A 178 -16.97 -19.99 -25.36
C LEU A 178 -18.49 -20.15 -25.23
N ALA A 179 -19.27 -19.45 -26.06
CA ALA A 179 -20.72 -19.64 -26.11
C ALA A 179 -21.11 -21.05 -26.59
N ALA A 180 -20.42 -21.59 -27.60
CA ALA A 180 -20.65 -22.95 -28.08
C ALA A 180 -20.29 -24.01 -27.02
N ILE A 181 -19.22 -23.79 -26.25
CA ILE A 181 -18.82 -24.67 -25.15
C ILE A 181 -19.92 -24.74 -24.09
N ASP A 182 -20.43 -23.59 -23.63
CA ASP A 182 -21.54 -23.52 -22.67
C ASP A 182 -22.79 -24.29 -23.16
N VAL A 183 -23.21 -24.06 -24.41
CA VAL A 183 -24.37 -24.75 -25.00
C VAL A 183 -24.17 -26.26 -25.17
N SER A 184 -22.95 -26.70 -25.51
CA SER A 184 -22.65 -28.11 -25.79
C SER A 184 -22.84 -29.03 -24.57
N VAL A 185 -22.74 -28.48 -23.35
CA VAL A 185 -22.91 -29.20 -22.08
C VAL A 185 -24.35 -29.63 -21.87
N TYR A 186 -25.31 -28.76 -22.22
CA TYR A 186 -26.73 -29.04 -22.07
C TYR A 186 -27.25 -30.11 -23.06
N ASN A 187 -26.57 -30.26 -24.20
CA ASN A 187 -27.00 -31.17 -25.28
C ASN A 187 -26.24 -32.51 -25.31
N GLY A 188 -25.31 -32.77 -24.39
CA GLY A 188 -24.59 -34.06 -24.28
C GLY A 188 -23.81 -34.47 -25.53
N SER A 189 -23.31 -33.52 -26.31
CA SER A 189 -22.73 -33.81 -27.64
C SER A 189 -21.25 -34.24 -27.59
N ASN A 190 -20.85 -35.12 -28.51
CA ASN A 190 -19.44 -35.50 -28.75
C ASN A 190 -18.56 -34.34 -29.28
N ASP A 191 -19.13 -33.16 -29.54
CA ASP A 191 -18.47 -32.01 -30.19
C ASP A 191 -17.61 -31.17 -29.24
N ILE A 192 -17.77 -31.32 -27.91
CA ILE A 192 -17.03 -30.51 -26.93
C ILE A 192 -15.51 -30.73 -27.00
N SER A 193 -15.04 -31.91 -27.43
CA SER A 193 -13.62 -32.20 -27.62
C SER A 193 -13.02 -31.40 -28.78
N VAL A 194 -13.80 -31.24 -29.87
CA VAL A 194 -13.40 -30.44 -31.03
C VAL A 194 -13.33 -28.96 -30.65
N LEU A 195 -14.35 -28.45 -29.95
CA LEU A 195 -14.37 -27.07 -29.45
C LEU A 195 -13.20 -26.77 -28.49
N LYS A 196 -12.85 -27.72 -27.61
CA LYS A 196 -11.67 -27.64 -26.73
C LYS A 196 -10.38 -27.49 -27.54
N ALA A 197 -10.20 -28.31 -28.57
CA ALA A 197 -9.04 -28.24 -29.45
C ALA A 197 -9.00 -26.91 -30.23
N GLU A 198 -10.12 -26.48 -30.80
CA GLU A 198 -10.21 -25.20 -31.53
C GLU A 198 -9.90 -23.99 -30.64
N LEU A 199 -10.42 -23.97 -29.41
CA LEU A 199 -10.11 -22.92 -28.44
C LEU A 199 -8.61 -22.89 -28.14
N TRP A 200 -8.00 -24.05 -27.91
CA TRP A 200 -6.57 -24.12 -27.63
C TRP A 200 -5.72 -23.58 -28.78
N GLU A 201 -6.06 -23.95 -30.02
CA GLU A 201 -5.38 -23.43 -31.21
C GLU A 201 -5.54 -21.92 -31.36
N GLU A 202 -6.74 -21.39 -31.14
CA GLU A 202 -6.98 -19.95 -31.21
C GLU A 202 -6.15 -19.18 -30.16
N LEU A 203 -6.05 -19.71 -28.93
CA LEU A 203 -5.21 -19.13 -27.88
C LEU A 203 -3.73 -19.14 -28.22
N LEU A 204 -3.22 -20.23 -28.80
CA LEU A 204 -1.84 -20.36 -29.26
C LEU A 204 -1.54 -19.37 -30.39
N CYS A 205 -2.44 -19.25 -31.37
CA CYS A 205 -2.33 -18.34 -32.51
C CYS A 205 -2.31 -16.88 -32.08
N TYR A 206 -3.17 -16.48 -31.14
CA TYR A 206 -3.21 -15.11 -30.65
C TYR A 206 -1.96 -14.74 -29.84
N ASN A 207 -1.49 -15.65 -28.96
CA ASN A 207 -0.39 -15.41 -28.00
C ASN A 207 1.02 -15.74 -28.51
N GLN A 208 1.20 -16.04 -29.80
CA GLN A 208 2.50 -16.39 -30.39
C GLN A 208 3.67 -15.48 -29.96
N PRO A 209 3.56 -14.13 -29.97
CA PRO A 209 4.72 -13.29 -29.65
C PRO A 209 5.16 -13.41 -28.19
N ARG A 210 4.24 -13.70 -27.28
CA ARG A 210 4.55 -13.87 -25.85
C ARG A 210 5.20 -15.22 -25.60
N LEU A 211 4.68 -16.28 -26.23
CA LEU A 211 5.26 -17.62 -26.17
C LEU A 211 6.67 -17.66 -26.75
N ASP A 212 6.93 -16.98 -27.87
CA ASP A 212 8.27 -16.90 -28.45
C ASP A 212 9.27 -16.24 -27.48
N ARG A 213 8.88 -15.14 -26.84
CA ARG A 213 9.75 -14.48 -25.84
C ARG A 213 10.02 -15.36 -24.62
N TYR A 214 9.03 -16.13 -24.17
CA TYR A 214 9.23 -17.08 -23.08
C TYR A 214 10.17 -18.21 -23.48
N ALA A 215 10.01 -18.75 -24.70
CA ALA A 215 10.91 -19.78 -25.22
C ALA A 215 12.37 -19.26 -25.32
N ASP A 216 12.57 -18.02 -25.77
CA ASP A 216 13.90 -17.43 -25.88
C ASP A 216 14.54 -17.17 -24.50
N SER A 217 13.78 -16.62 -23.54
CA SER A 217 14.24 -16.44 -22.15
C SER A 217 14.59 -17.77 -21.49
N LEU A 218 13.69 -18.75 -21.62
CA LEU A 218 13.86 -20.08 -21.04
C LEU A 218 15.08 -20.79 -21.61
N ARG A 219 15.32 -20.69 -22.93
CA ARG A 219 16.51 -21.24 -23.58
C ARG A 219 17.80 -20.71 -22.94
N VAL A 220 17.90 -19.39 -22.79
CA VAL A 220 19.09 -18.75 -22.19
C VAL A 220 19.31 -19.20 -20.75
N ASN A 221 18.27 -19.21 -19.92
CA ASN A 221 18.39 -19.60 -18.51
C ASN A 221 18.63 -21.10 -18.34
N LEU A 222 18.06 -21.93 -19.21
CA LEU A 222 18.28 -23.37 -19.21
C LEU A 222 19.71 -23.72 -19.68
N GLU A 223 20.23 -23.07 -20.71
CA GLU A 223 21.63 -23.23 -21.13
C GLU A 223 22.60 -22.85 -20.00
N ALA A 224 22.33 -21.74 -19.29
CA ALA A 224 23.12 -21.35 -18.13
C ALA A 224 23.07 -22.37 -16.98
N PHE A 225 21.92 -23.02 -16.78
CA PHE A 225 21.76 -24.09 -15.81
C PHE A 225 22.51 -25.37 -16.22
N LYS A 226 22.44 -25.76 -17.50
CA LYS A 226 23.16 -26.92 -18.07
C LYS A 226 24.66 -26.74 -18.06
N ALA A 227 25.16 -25.58 -18.48
CA ALA A 227 26.60 -25.29 -18.59
C ALA A 227 27.35 -25.40 -17.25
N ALA A 228 26.63 -25.38 -16.14
CA ALA A 228 27.17 -25.54 -14.79
C ALA A 228 27.18 -27.00 -14.30
N GLY A 229 26.91 -27.99 -15.16
CA GLY A 229 26.97 -29.43 -14.82
C GLY A 229 25.88 -29.91 -13.85
N SER A 230 24.83 -29.11 -13.64
CA SER A 230 23.83 -29.36 -12.60
C SER A 230 22.82 -30.46 -12.95
N LEU A 231 22.80 -30.92 -14.20
CA LEU A 231 22.03 -32.11 -14.61
C LEU A 231 22.77 -33.42 -14.34
N ASP A 232 24.08 -33.38 -14.07
CA ASP A 232 24.89 -34.59 -13.92
C ASP A 232 25.05 -35.02 -12.44
N CYS A 233 24.61 -34.18 -11.51
CA CYS A 233 24.72 -34.42 -10.06
C CYS A 233 23.34 -34.49 -9.40
N ILE A 234 23.13 -35.50 -8.56
CA ILE A 234 21.96 -35.59 -7.70
C ILE A 234 22.26 -34.81 -6.41
N PRO A 235 21.47 -33.79 -6.05
CA PRO A 235 21.69 -33.06 -4.80
C PRO A 235 21.52 -33.99 -3.60
N PRO A 236 22.19 -33.73 -2.47
CA PRO A 236 22.00 -34.54 -1.26
C PRO A 236 20.57 -34.35 -0.70
N TYR A 237 20.03 -35.42 -0.11
CA TYR A 237 18.78 -35.35 0.63
C TYR A 237 18.96 -34.46 1.88
N HIS A 238 18.16 -33.39 1.96
CA HIS A 238 18.00 -32.60 3.16
C HIS A 238 16.58 -32.81 3.71
N ALA A 239 16.47 -33.11 5.00
CA ALA A 239 15.16 -33.20 5.65
C ALA A 239 14.48 -31.81 5.57
N PRO A 240 13.19 -31.72 5.20
CA PRO A 240 12.47 -30.45 5.18
C PRO A 240 12.53 -29.81 6.58
N GLN A 241 13.09 -28.60 6.68
CA GLN A 241 12.94 -27.78 7.90
C GLN A 241 11.55 -27.14 7.83
N LEU A 242 10.61 -27.57 8.68
CA LEU A 242 9.31 -26.90 8.85
C LEU A 242 9.26 -26.14 10.18
N PRO A 243 8.50 -25.03 10.23
CA PRO A 243 8.24 -24.28 11.46
C PRO A 243 7.54 -25.17 12.48
N ARG A 244 7.99 -25.15 13.74
CA ARG A 244 7.26 -25.74 14.86
C ARG A 244 5.95 -24.97 15.03
N ASN A 245 4.84 -25.51 14.56
CA ASN A 245 3.46 -25.30 15.07
C ASN A 245 2.46 -25.89 14.07
N ASP A 246 2.26 -27.22 14.07
CA ASP A 246 0.93 -27.83 13.96
C ASP A 246 1.01 -29.35 14.17
N ASP A 247 0.09 -29.91 14.96
CA ASP A 247 0.01 -31.34 15.31
C ASP A 247 -0.67 -32.19 14.22
N SER A 248 -0.65 -31.76 12.95
CA SER A 248 -1.17 -32.56 11.84
C SER A 248 -0.11 -33.54 11.32
N GLU A 249 -0.49 -34.81 11.15
CA GLU A 249 0.34 -35.88 10.58
C GLU A 249 1.17 -35.40 9.37
N HIS A 250 2.45 -35.72 9.37
CA HIS A 250 3.46 -35.25 8.42
C HIS A 250 3.16 -35.70 6.98
N LYS A 251 2.39 -34.91 6.22
CA LYS A 251 2.20 -35.15 4.77
C LYS A 251 3.46 -34.72 4.01
N THR A 252 4.33 -35.67 3.68
CA THR A 252 5.34 -35.46 2.63
C THR A 252 4.65 -35.39 1.26
N PHE A 253 5.25 -34.68 0.30
CA PHE A 253 4.64 -34.53 -1.02
C PHE A 253 4.83 -35.76 -1.90
N CYS A 254 4.00 -35.91 -2.93
CA CYS A 254 4.07 -36.99 -3.91
C CYS A 254 3.83 -36.40 -5.31
N ASP A 255 4.90 -36.16 -6.09
CA ASP A 255 4.73 -35.64 -7.47
C ASP A 255 4.43 -36.76 -8.47
N ASP A 256 4.73 -38.02 -8.13
CA ASP A 256 4.48 -39.19 -8.98
C ASP A 256 3.98 -40.37 -8.12
N TYR A 257 2.79 -40.85 -8.46
CA TYR A 257 2.12 -41.92 -7.73
C TYR A 257 2.90 -43.24 -7.75
N PHE A 258 3.65 -43.53 -8.82
CA PHE A 258 4.42 -44.76 -8.95
C PHE A 258 5.72 -44.73 -8.13
N ILE A 259 6.30 -43.55 -7.91
CA ILE A 259 7.45 -43.37 -7.00
C ILE A 259 6.99 -43.43 -5.53
N GLY A 260 5.81 -42.90 -5.23
CA GLY A 260 5.26 -42.82 -3.88
C GLY A 260 5.76 -41.57 -3.12
N PRO A 261 5.49 -41.47 -1.80
CA PRO A 261 5.75 -40.25 -1.04
C PRO A 261 7.25 -39.89 -1.01
N TYR A 262 7.56 -38.59 -1.03
CA TYR A 262 8.92 -38.08 -0.96
C TYR A 262 9.56 -38.43 0.39
N SER A 263 10.71 -39.09 0.33
CA SER A 263 11.48 -39.56 1.47
C SER A 263 12.96 -39.67 1.09
N LYS A 264 13.82 -40.02 2.05
CA LYS A 264 15.23 -40.32 1.77
C LYS A 264 15.39 -41.49 0.78
N ALA A 265 14.49 -42.48 0.82
CA ALA A 265 14.54 -43.64 -0.06
C ALA A 265 14.13 -43.30 -1.50
N THR A 266 13.12 -42.43 -1.67
CA THR A 266 12.58 -42.05 -2.99
C THR A 266 13.24 -40.81 -3.59
N HIS A 267 14.13 -40.14 -2.85
CA HIS A 267 14.80 -38.89 -3.26
C HIS A 267 15.50 -39.01 -4.62
N VAL A 268 16.28 -40.07 -4.82
CA VAL A 268 17.05 -40.29 -6.06
C VAL A 268 16.14 -40.42 -7.26
N ASP A 269 15.02 -41.14 -7.13
CA ASP A 269 14.06 -41.34 -8.22
C ASP A 269 13.35 -40.03 -8.57
N TYR A 270 13.00 -39.22 -7.56
CA TYR A 270 12.46 -37.87 -7.77
C TYR A 270 13.44 -36.91 -8.45
N MET A 271 14.74 -36.98 -8.12
CA MET A 271 15.74 -36.14 -8.79
C MET A 271 15.94 -36.57 -10.26
N LYS A 272 15.90 -37.89 -10.55
CA LYS A 272 15.92 -38.41 -11.92
C LYS A 272 14.66 -38.00 -12.71
N LEU A 273 13.49 -38.03 -12.07
CA LEU A 273 12.24 -37.55 -12.67
C LEU A 273 12.35 -36.06 -13.05
N ALA A 274 12.82 -35.23 -12.12
CA ALA A 274 13.04 -33.80 -12.37
C ALA A 274 14.07 -33.54 -13.48
N GLN A 275 15.19 -34.27 -13.51
CA GLN A 275 16.18 -34.20 -14.58
C GLN A 275 15.56 -34.57 -15.93
N LYS A 276 14.77 -35.64 -15.99
CA LYS A 276 14.05 -36.06 -17.21
C LYS A 276 13.13 -34.95 -17.72
N CYS A 277 12.36 -34.32 -16.84
CA CYS A 277 11.49 -33.20 -17.21
C CYS A 277 12.27 -32.02 -17.82
N ILE A 278 13.46 -31.71 -17.28
CA ILE A 278 14.34 -30.66 -17.83
C ILE A 278 14.90 -31.06 -19.20
N VAL A 279 15.29 -32.32 -19.39
CA VAL A 279 15.78 -32.84 -20.68
C VAL A 279 14.67 -32.78 -21.75
N GLU A 280 13.45 -33.18 -21.41
CA GLU A 280 12.30 -33.08 -22.31
C GLU A 280 11.99 -31.62 -22.67
N LEU A 281 12.05 -30.71 -21.69
CA LEU A 281 11.88 -29.28 -21.91
C LEU A 281 12.95 -28.72 -22.87
N ASP A 282 14.21 -29.16 -22.73
CA ASP A 282 15.31 -28.81 -23.62
C ASP A 282 15.05 -29.32 -25.04
N ALA A 283 14.64 -30.57 -25.20
CA ALA A 283 14.32 -31.16 -26.51
C ALA A 283 13.20 -30.38 -27.23
N ILE A 284 12.17 -29.97 -26.49
CA ILE A 284 11.08 -29.14 -27.03
C ILE A 284 11.63 -27.79 -27.54
N LEU A 285 12.52 -27.12 -26.80
CA LEU A 285 13.10 -25.84 -27.20
C LEU A 285 13.93 -25.89 -28.49
N HIS A 286 14.47 -27.07 -28.82
CA HIS A 286 15.23 -27.36 -30.04
C HIS A 286 14.37 -27.81 -31.22
N THR A 287 13.05 -27.93 -31.04
CA THR A 287 12.14 -28.26 -32.15
C THR A 287 12.13 -27.15 -33.21
N SER A 288 12.38 -27.51 -34.47
CA SER A 288 12.49 -26.57 -35.60
C SER A 288 11.18 -25.86 -35.95
N ASP A 289 10.05 -26.59 -35.91
CA ASP A 289 8.74 -25.99 -36.15
C ASP A 289 8.30 -25.14 -34.96
N ARG A 290 8.16 -23.83 -35.19
CA ARG A 290 7.78 -22.87 -34.15
C ARG A 290 6.37 -23.11 -33.63
N ALA A 291 5.44 -23.59 -34.46
CA ALA A 291 4.06 -23.82 -34.04
C ALA A 291 3.99 -25.00 -33.05
N THR A 292 4.56 -26.14 -33.43
CA THR A 292 4.68 -27.33 -32.59
C THR A 292 5.44 -27.01 -31.30
N ARG A 293 6.56 -26.30 -31.40
CA ARG A 293 7.35 -25.88 -30.23
C ARG A 293 6.52 -25.09 -29.22
N ARG A 294 5.72 -24.11 -29.67
CA ARG A 294 4.87 -23.30 -28.76
C ARG A 294 3.83 -24.16 -28.05
N ARG A 295 3.19 -25.08 -28.76
CA ARG A 295 2.18 -25.99 -28.20
C ARG A 295 2.81 -26.88 -27.12
N LEU A 296 3.83 -27.64 -27.50
CA LEU A 296 4.53 -28.56 -26.60
C LEU A 296 5.13 -27.84 -25.39
N LEU A 297 5.71 -26.65 -25.60
CA LEU A 297 6.30 -25.88 -24.52
C LEU A 297 5.24 -25.45 -23.50
N ALA A 298 4.10 -24.93 -23.96
CA ALA A 298 3.03 -24.48 -23.06
C ALA A 298 2.39 -25.64 -22.30
N GLU A 299 2.25 -26.81 -22.93
CA GLU A 299 1.69 -28.02 -22.31
C GLU A 299 2.65 -28.66 -21.32
N HIS A 300 3.92 -28.85 -21.71
CA HIS A 300 4.93 -29.47 -20.86
C HIS A 300 5.32 -28.58 -19.68
N ALA A 301 5.51 -27.28 -19.90
CA ALA A 301 5.78 -26.37 -18.80
C ALA A 301 4.60 -26.30 -17.80
N TYR A 302 3.36 -26.48 -18.28
CA TYR A 302 2.19 -26.55 -17.42
C TYR A 302 2.12 -27.82 -16.58
N SER A 303 2.51 -28.98 -17.10
CA SER A 303 2.48 -30.23 -16.34
C SER A 303 3.55 -30.25 -15.23
N ILE A 304 4.73 -29.66 -15.47
CA ILE A 304 5.85 -29.76 -14.54
C ILE A 304 5.93 -28.63 -13.50
N ARG A 305 5.19 -27.53 -13.67
CA ARG A 305 5.29 -26.31 -12.83
C ARG A 305 4.99 -26.51 -11.33
N HIS A 306 4.20 -27.53 -11.02
CA HIS A 306 3.75 -27.86 -9.66
C HIS A 306 4.64 -28.88 -8.96
N MET A 307 5.55 -29.53 -9.70
CA MET A 307 6.43 -30.55 -9.16
C MET A 307 7.37 -29.96 -8.12
N LYS A 308 7.25 -30.41 -6.86
CA LYS A 308 8.13 -29.97 -5.77
C LYS A 308 9.54 -30.54 -5.93
N SER A 309 9.68 -31.74 -6.47
CA SER A 309 10.96 -32.36 -6.86
C SER A 309 11.75 -31.51 -7.86
N LEU A 310 11.08 -30.97 -8.89
CA LEU A 310 11.71 -30.06 -9.85
C LEU A 310 12.20 -28.77 -9.17
N ARG A 311 11.40 -28.21 -8.26
CA ARG A 311 11.81 -27.02 -7.48
C ARG A 311 13.02 -27.32 -6.59
N ILE A 312 13.06 -28.49 -5.94
CA ILE A 312 14.21 -28.92 -5.13
C ILE A 312 15.47 -29.02 -6.00
N LEU A 313 15.37 -29.67 -7.16
CA LEU A 313 16.49 -29.80 -8.09
C LEU A 313 17.00 -28.42 -8.55
N ILE A 314 16.11 -27.53 -8.99
CA ILE A 314 16.50 -26.19 -9.46
C ILE A 314 17.06 -25.34 -8.31
N ASN A 315 16.50 -25.45 -7.10
CA ASN A 315 16.95 -24.69 -5.94
C ASN A 315 18.30 -25.16 -5.38
N SER A 316 18.71 -26.41 -5.66
CA SER A 316 20.05 -26.89 -5.37
C SER A 316 21.15 -26.14 -6.13
N PHE A 317 20.77 -25.37 -7.17
CA PHE A 317 21.72 -24.60 -7.96
C PHE A 317 22.32 -23.43 -7.18
N PRO A 318 23.67 -23.28 -7.15
CA PRO A 318 24.32 -22.26 -6.33
C PRO A 318 23.96 -20.82 -6.71
N LYS A 319 23.75 -20.54 -8.01
CA LYS A 319 23.52 -19.18 -8.49
C LYS A 319 22.05 -18.80 -8.39
N VAL A 320 21.73 -18.09 -7.32
CA VAL A 320 20.39 -17.59 -6.95
C VAL A 320 19.64 -16.97 -8.15
N SER A 321 20.29 -16.08 -8.91
CA SER A 321 19.64 -15.39 -10.03
C SER A 321 19.26 -16.30 -11.20
N VAL A 322 19.95 -17.43 -11.41
CA VAL A 322 19.61 -18.38 -12.47
C VAL A 322 18.46 -19.29 -12.03
N ARG A 323 18.47 -19.79 -10.79
CA ARG A 323 17.36 -20.63 -10.27
C ARG A 323 16.03 -19.87 -10.29
N HIS A 324 16.00 -18.61 -9.85
CA HIS A 324 14.76 -17.81 -9.83
C HIS A 324 14.25 -17.54 -11.24
N ARG A 325 15.15 -17.21 -12.18
CA ARG A 325 14.77 -16.96 -13.58
C ARG A 325 14.30 -18.23 -14.29
N LEU A 326 14.95 -19.37 -14.07
CA LEU A 326 14.55 -20.65 -14.66
C LEU A 326 13.16 -21.09 -14.15
N LEU A 327 12.93 -21.02 -12.84
CA LEU A 327 11.61 -21.29 -12.26
C LEU A 327 10.55 -20.34 -12.83
N SER A 328 10.84 -19.04 -12.86
CA SER A 328 9.93 -18.02 -13.42
C SER A 328 9.60 -18.27 -14.89
N ASP A 329 10.59 -18.70 -15.69
CA ASP A 329 10.38 -19.01 -17.11
C ASP A 329 9.55 -20.29 -17.31
N ILE A 330 9.71 -21.33 -16.48
CA ILE A 330 8.85 -22.53 -16.50
C ILE A 330 7.41 -22.15 -16.15
N LEU A 331 7.21 -21.40 -15.05
CA LEU A 331 5.88 -20.93 -14.63
C LEU A 331 5.22 -20.07 -15.73
N SER A 332 5.99 -19.15 -16.32
CA SER A 332 5.53 -18.25 -17.37
C SER A 332 5.18 -18.98 -18.66
N SER A 333 5.94 -20.00 -19.02
CA SER A 333 5.70 -20.82 -20.23
C SER A 333 4.43 -21.66 -20.11
N GLY A 334 4.15 -22.22 -18.93
CA GLY A 334 2.92 -22.98 -18.66
C GLY A 334 1.67 -22.12 -18.44
N ARG A 335 1.83 -20.80 -18.29
CA ARG A 335 0.74 -19.88 -17.92
C ARG A 335 -0.41 -19.84 -18.93
N LEU A 336 -0.12 -19.92 -20.23
CA LEU A 336 -1.18 -19.89 -21.25
C LEU A 336 -2.08 -21.13 -21.16
N ARG A 337 -1.50 -22.29 -20.84
CA ARG A 337 -2.26 -23.52 -20.66
C ARG A 337 -3.12 -23.47 -19.40
N LEU A 338 -2.64 -22.84 -18.33
CA LEU A 338 -3.48 -22.53 -17.16
C LEU A 338 -4.64 -21.60 -17.53
N CYS A 339 -4.38 -20.55 -18.31
CA CYS A 339 -5.45 -19.67 -18.78
C CYS A 339 -6.50 -20.46 -19.55
N TYR A 340 -6.09 -21.33 -20.49
CA TYR A 340 -7.00 -22.21 -21.21
C TYR A 340 -7.90 -23.04 -20.26
N HIS A 341 -7.33 -23.73 -19.27
CA HIS A 341 -8.11 -24.52 -18.32
C HIS A 341 -9.08 -23.65 -17.49
N THR A 342 -8.65 -22.46 -17.07
CA THR A 342 -9.49 -21.53 -16.30
C THR A 342 -10.61 -20.96 -17.16
N LEU A 343 -10.36 -20.66 -18.44
CA LEU A 343 -11.40 -20.22 -19.38
C LEU A 343 -12.42 -21.32 -19.64
N MET A 344 -11.98 -22.57 -19.80
CA MET A 344 -12.85 -23.72 -19.94
C MET A 344 -13.73 -23.89 -18.69
N GLU A 345 -13.13 -23.89 -17.50
CA GLU A 345 -13.86 -23.95 -16.23
C GLU A 345 -14.85 -22.78 -16.10
N GLY A 346 -14.45 -21.58 -16.54
CA GLY A 346 -15.27 -20.37 -16.49
C GLY A 346 -16.49 -20.45 -17.39
N ALA A 347 -16.31 -20.94 -18.62
CA ALA A 347 -17.41 -21.15 -19.56
C ALA A 347 -18.41 -22.22 -19.10
N LEU A 348 -17.98 -23.15 -18.25
CA LEU A 348 -18.82 -24.23 -17.73
C LEU A 348 -19.51 -23.86 -16.40
N SER A 349 -18.92 -22.95 -15.63
CA SER A 349 -19.33 -22.68 -14.24
C SER A 349 -19.96 -21.31 -14.02
N ILE A 350 -19.65 -20.31 -14.85
CA ILE A 350 -20.23 -18.96 -14.73
C ILE A 350 -21.49 -18.88 -15.61
N PRO A 351 -22.67 -18.60 -15.04
CA PRO A 351 -23.90 -18.55 -15.82
C PRO A 351 -23.89 -17.38 -16.82
N GLY A 352 -24.44 -17.60 -18.02
CA GLY A 352 -24.63 -16.54 -19.03
C GLY A 352 -23.55 -16.45 -20.11
N PHE A 353 -22.66 -17.44 -20.19
CA PHE A 353 -21.63 -17.53 -21.24
C PHE A 353 -22.21 -17.77 -22.64
N ALA A 354 -23.38 -18.39 -22.77
CA ALA A 354 -24.15 -18.45 -24.02
C ALA A 354 -24.39 -17.06 -24.65
N HIS A 355 -24.37 -15.99 -23.86
CA HIS A 355 -24.54 -14.61 -24.30
C HIS A 355 -23.33 -13.72 -23.96
N LEU A 356 -22.14 -14.32 -23.85
CA LEU A 356 -20.89 -13.61 -23.56
C LEU A 356 -20.64 -12.50 -24.59
N SER A 357 -20.36 -11.30 -24.10
CA SER A 357 -19.89 -10.18 -24.92
C SER A 357 -18.60 -9.60 -24.36
N LEU A 358 -17.59 -9.46 -25.22
CA LEU A 358 -16.34 -8.81 -24.90
C LEU A 358 -16.40 -7.35 -25.36
N ILE A 359 -16.17 -6.41 -24.44
CA ILE A 359 -16.24 -4.98 -24.69
C ILE A 359 -14.83 -4.42 -24.55
N PHE A 360 -14.23 -4.02 -25.68
CA PHE A 360 -12.91 -3.39 -25.67
C PHE A 360 -13.01 -1.91 -25.33
N VAL A 361 -12.35 -1.52 -24.25
CA VAL A 361 -12.30 -0.13 -23.80
C VAL A 361 -11.37 0.65 -24.72
N LYS A 362 -11.90 1.73 -25.31
CA LYS A 362 -11.10 2.69 -26.07
C LYS A 362 -10.19 3.45 -25.11
N ASN A 363 -8.89 3.50 -25.42
CA ASN A 363 -7.93 4.22 -24.61
C ASN A 363 -8.36 5.68 -24.42
N SER A 364 -8.27 6.14 -23.17
CA SER A 364 -8.53 7.54 -22.85
C SER A 364 -7.52 8.44 -23.57
N PRO A 365 -7.91 9.65 -24.01
CA PRO A 365 -6.98 10.62 -24.55
C PRO A 365 -5.83 10.82 -23.57
N ARG A 366 -4.59 10.70 -24.06
CA ARG A 366 -3.43 10.88 -23.18
C ARG A 366 -3.36 12.33 -22.74
N ARG A 367 -3.12 12.56 -21.44
CA ARG A 367 -2.99 13.91 -20.90
C ARG A 367 -1.80 14.61 -21.55
N VAL A 368 -2.03 15.81 -22.09
CA VAL A 368 -0.97 16.70 -22.56
C VAL A 368 -0.21 17.17 -21.33
N CYS A 369 1.09 16.91 -21.28
CA CYS A 369 1.92 17.42 -20.19
C CYS A 369 1.94 18.96 -20.26
N PRO A 370 1.74 19.67 -19.13
CA PRO A 370 1.92 21.12 -19.11
C PRO A 370 3.29 21.54 -19.69
N ALA A 371 3.33 22.67 -20.40
CA ALA A 371 4.52 23.12 -21.12
C ALA A 371 5.74 23.32 -20.20
N THR A 372 5.51 23.67 -18.93
CA THR A 372 6.52 23.86 -17.90
C THR A 372 6.08 23.18 -16.61
N LEU A 373 6.81 22.16 -16.18
CA LEU A 373 6.66 21.57 -14.84
C LEU A 373 7.58 22.32 -13.85
N PRO A 374 7.15 22.52 -12.58
CA PRO A 374 7.96 23.19 -11.58
C PRO A 374 9.27 22.43 -11.32
N PRO A 375 10.40 23.13 -11.18
CA PRO A 375 11.67 22.53 -10.83
C PRO A 375 11.68 22.01 -9.38
N LEU A 376 12.70 21.22 -9.02
CA LEU A 376 12.78 20.56 -7.71
C LEU A 376 12.69 21.56 -6.54
N GLU A 377 13.29 22.74 -6.68
CA GLU A 377 13.23 23.84 -5.69
C GLU A 377 11.81 24.31 -5.37
N ASP A 378 10.89 24.24 -6.34
CA ASP A 378 9.49 24.65 -6.16
C ASP A 378 8.61 23.49 -5.70
N VAL A 379 9.03 22.25 -5.98
CA VAL A 379 8.29 21.03 -5.61
C VAL A 379 8.54 20.62 -4.16
N MET A 380 9.76 20.78 -3.65
CA MET A 380 10.11 20.41 -2.26
C MET A 380 9.23 21.12 -1.21
N PRO A 381 8.95 22.44 -1.33
CA PRO A 381 8.04 23.14 -0.43
C PRO A 381 6.61 22.61 -0.42
N LEU A 382 6.12 22.00 -1.52
CA LEU A 382 4.78 21.40 -1.56
C LEU A 382 4.63 20.24 -0.57
N SER A 383 5.74 19.58 -0.24
CA SER A 383 5.80 18.53 0.79
C SER A 383 6.23 19.06 2.17
N GLY A 384 6.37 20.38 2.34
CA GLY A 384 6.88 20.99 3.56
C GLY A 384 8.39 20.82 3.79
N LEU A 385 9.16 20.47 2.74
CA LEU A 385 10.59 20.26 2.81
C LEU A 385 11.36 21.44 2.18
N VAL A 386 12.55 21.73 2.72
CA VAL A 386 13.49 22.70 2.15
C VAL A 386 14.55 21.95 1.37
N LEU A 387 14.86 22.38 0.14
CA LEU A 387 15.89 21.76 -0.69
C LEU A 387 17.30 22.09 -0.17
N ASN A 388 17.89 21.14 0.54
CA ASN A 388 19.27 21.18 1.04
C ASN A 388 19.89 19.75 1.05
N ALA A 389 21.18 19.63 1.35
CA ALA A 389 21.89 18.34 1.33
C ALA A 389 21.21 17.28 2.22
N THR A 390 20.80 17.67 3.42
CA THR A 390 20.08 16.83 4.38
C THR A 390 18.77 16.28 3.79
N SER A 391 17.95 17.15 3.21
CA SER A 391 16.66 16.75 2.62
C SER A 391 16.83 15.80 1.43
N VAL A 392 17.87 16.00 0.62
CA VAL A 392 18.16 15.14 -0.53
C VAL A 392 18.58 13.77 -0.03
N TYR A 393 19.51 13.72 0.91
CA TYR A 393 20.02 12.49 1.49
C TYR A 393 18.92 11.64 2.14
N TYR A 394 18.06 12.25 2.96
CA TYR A 394 17.03 11.50 3.71
C TYR A 394 15.77 11.20 2.90
N PHE A 395 15.35 12.05 1.97
CA PHE A 395 14.03 11.96 1.33
C PHE A 395 14.08 11.70 -0.18
N ILE A 396 15.23 11.88 -0.85
CA ILE A 396 15.35 11.69 -2.31
C ILE A 396 16.30 10.55 -2.66
N SER A 397 17.58 10.63 -2.30
CA SER A 397 18.56 9.57 -2.53
C SER A 397 19.82 9.79 -1.69
N GLU A 398 20.33 8.72 -1.09
CA GLU A 398 21.65 8.67 -0.45
C GLU A 398 22.79 9.03 -1.41
N LYS A 399 22.64 8.71 -2.70
CA LYS A 399 23.72 8.77 -3.70
C LYS A 399 23.85 10.13 -4.37
N LEU A 400 22.87 11.02 -4.18
CA LEU A 400 22.80 12.29 -4.89
C LEU A 400 23.09 13.46 -3.95
N ASP A 401 23.89 14.40 -4.43
CA ASP A 401 23.98 15.74 -3.84
C ASP A 401 22.85 16.63 -4.38
N VAL A 402 22.73 17.87 -3.87
CA VAL A 402 21.68 18.80 -4.29
C VAL A 402 21.70 19.06 -5.79
N ILE A 403 22.88 19.16 -6.39
CA ILE A 403 23.05 19.41 -7.83
C ILE A 403 22.62 18.18 -8.63
N GLY A 404 23.03 16.98 -8.20
CA GLY A 404 22.67 15.70 -8.77
C GLY A 404 21.17 15.44 -8.72
N ALA A 405 20.52 15.71 -7.59
CA ALA A 405 19.07 15.59 -7.43
C ALA A 405 18.31 16.53 -8.37
N LYS A 406 18.71 17.81 -8.44
CA LYS A 406 18.14 18.77 -9.40
C LYS A 406 18.27 18.29 -10.84
N ARG A 407 19.45 17.78 -11.21
CA ARG A 407 19.73 17.27 -12.56
C ARG A 407 18.88 16.04 -12.87
N ALA A 408 18.83 15.07 -11.96
CA ALA A 408 18.08 13.82 -12.13
C ALA A 408 16.57 14.08 -12.24
N PHE A 409 16.04 14.97 -11.41
CA PHE A 409 14.64 15.40 -11.47
C PHE A 409 14.31 16.12 -12.77
N ARG A 410 15.17 17.06 -13.21
CA ARG A 410 15.00 17.74 -14.50
C ARG A 410 15.08 16.76 -15.68
N GLN A 411 15.99 15.80 -15.64
CA GLN A 411 16.10 14.77 -16.67
C GLN A 411 14.82 13.93 -16.75
N LEU A 412 14.29 13.51 -15.60
CA LEU A 412 13.02 12.78 -15.50
C LEU A 412 11.86 13.59 -16.11
N GLN A 413 11.70 14.86 -15.70
CA GLN A 413 10.66 15.73 -16.23
C GLN A 413 10.83 15.97 -17.74
N SER A 414 12.05 16.18 -18.24
CA SER A 414 12.30 16.43 -19.66
C SER A 414 12.01 15.22 -20.55
N GLY A 415 12.21 14.00 -20.04
CA GLY A 415 11.82 12.77 -20.70
C GLY A 415 10.30 12.60 -20.78
N ILE A 416 9.59 13.06 -19.74
CA ILE A 416 8.13 13.00 -19.63
C ILE A 416 7.46 14.09 -20.47
N SER A 417 7.90 15.34 -20.42
CA SER A 417 7.29 16.45 -21.17
C SER A 417 7.36 16.28 -22.70
N ARG A 418 8.27 15.44 -23.20
CA ARG A 418 8.35 15.06 -24.62
C ARG A 418 7.34 13.96 -25.01
N GLN A 419 6.60 13.40 -24.05
CA GLN A 419 5.63 12.33 -24.24
C GLN A 419 4.28 12.75 -23.64
N HIS A 420 3.16 12.28 -24.20
CA HIS A 420 1.90 12.38 -23.47
C HIS A 420 1.91 11.44 -22.27
N LEU A 421 1.39 11.90 -21.13
CA LEU A 421 1.30 11.10 -19.91
C LEU A 421 0.30 9.95 -20.12
N PRO A 422 0.73 8.68 -20.01
CA PRO A 422 -0.16 7.56 -20.16
C PRO A 422 -1.04 7.43 -18.91
N THR A 423 -2.27 6.98 -19.14
CA THR A 423 -3.15 6.50 -18.09
C THR A 423 -2.98 4.99 -17.98
N HIS A 424 -2.76 4.50 -16.77
CA HIS A 424 -2.64 3.07 -16.52
C HIS A 424 -3.95 2.32 -16.78
N VAL A 425 -3.84 1.05 -17.13
CA VAL A 425 -4.96 0.23 -17.58
C VAL A 425 -6.06 0.07 -16.53
N GLU A 426 -5.70 0.02 -15.24
CA GLU A 426 -6.67 -0.02 -14.13
C GLU A 426 -7.55 1.22 -14.14
N LEU A 427 -6.95 2.40 -14.29
CA LEU A 427 -7.67 3.66 -14.37
C LEU A 427 -8.49 3.74 -15.66
N GLN A 428 -7.96 3.29 -16.80
CA GLN A 428 -8.73 3.28 -18.05
C GLN A 428 -10.03 2.46 -17.92
N LEU A 429 -9.96 1.30 -17.25
CA LEU A 429 -11.12 0.45 -17.01
C LEU A 429 -12.13 1.11 -16.06
N ILE A 430 -11.66 1.62 -14.92
CA ILE A 430 -12.52 2.31 -13.95
C ILE A 430 -13.21 3.52 -14.57
N PHE A 431 -12.46 4.36 -15.27
CA PHE A 431 -13.02 5.56 -15.91
C PHE A 431 -14.05 5.21 -16.98
N HIS A 432 -13.88 4.07 -17.68
CA HIS A 432 -14.91 3.56 -18.59
C HIS A 432 -16.18 3.15 -17.85
N ILE A 433 -16.06 2.38 -16.76
CA ILE A 433 -17.20 1.90 -15.96
C ILE A 433 -18.00 3.08 -15.40
N ILE A 434 -17.35 4.02 -14.72
CA ILE A 434 -18.04 5.17 -14.10
C ILE A 434 -18.65 6.14 -15.12
N ARG A 435 -18.15 6.15 -16.37
CA ARG A 435 -18.70 6.98 -17.44
C ARG A 435 -19.91 6.34 -18.10
N THR A 436 -19.92 5.02 -18.22
CA THR A 436 -20.92 4.29 -19.00
C THR A 436 -22.04 3.69 -18.16
N MET A 437 -21.89 3.66 -16.83
CA MET A 437 -22.82 3.01 -15.90
C MET A 437 -23.33 3.98 -14.83
N ASP A 438 -24.55 3.75 -14.36
CA ASP A 438 -25.13 4.54 -13.26
C ASP A 438 -24.52 4.13 -11.93
N SER A 439 -24.15 5.11 -11.10
CA SER A 439 -23.45 4.83 -9.84
C SER A 439 -24.26 3.97 -8.87
N ARG A 440 -25.60 3.95 -8.99
CA ARG A 440 -26.49 3.12 -8.15
C ARG A 440 -26.63 1.68 -8.65
N THR A 441 -26.23 1.41 -9.90
CA THR A 441 -26.33 0.07 -10.50
C THR A 441 -24.98 -0.60 -10.68
N VAL A 442 -23.87 0.14 -10.65
CA VAL A 442 -22.50 -0.41 -10.75
C VAL A 442 -22.27 -1.54 -9.76
N GLU A 443 -22.60 -1.35 -8.47
CA GLU A 443 -22.40 -2.39 -7.44
C GLU A 443 -23.29 -3.63 -7.62
N LYS A 444 -24.38 -3.50 -8.37
CA LYS A 444 -25.34 -4.60 -8.64
C LYS A 444 -25.01 -5.36 -9.90
N GLU A 445 -24.40 -4.68 -10.88
CA GLU A 445 -24.14 -5.24 -12.21
C GLU A 445 -22.67 -5.59 -12.43
N VAL A 446 -21.73 -4.96 -11.75
CA VAL A 446 -20.29 -5.20 -11.92
C VAL A 446 -19.77 -5.95 -10.72
N TYR A 447 -19.14 -7.10 -10.97
CA TYR A 447 -18.47 -7.85 -9.92
C TYR A 447 -17.35 -6.99 -9.30
N PRO A 448 -17.25 -6.84 -7.96
CA PRO A 448 -16.37 -5.86 -7.30
C PRO A 448 -14.89 -6.28 -7.27
N TYR A 449 -14.41 -6.84 -8.38
CA TYR A 449 -13.05 -7.27 -8.60
C TYR A 449 -12.61 -6.98 -10.03
N ILE A 450 -11.42 -6.40 -10.17
CA ILE A 450 -10.76 -6.20 -11.45
C ILE A 450 -9.66 -7.25 -11.59
N GLY A 451 -9.79 -8.10 -12.60
CA GLY A 451 -8.74 -9.01 -13.01
C GLY A 451 -7.59 -8.25 -13.66
N CYS A 452 -6.37 -8.51 -13.22
CA CYS A 452 -5.17 -7.82 -13.67
C CYS A 452 -4.13 -8.79 -14.21
N SER A 453 -3.64 -8.53 -15.42
CA SER A 453 -2.54 -9.31 -16.05
C SER A 453 -1.19 -9.20 -15.32
N LYS A 454 -1.05 -8.18 -14.47
CA LYS A 454 0.09 -7.90 -13.59
C LYS A 454 -0.46 -7.24 -12.32
N PRO A 455 0.18 -7.40 -11.14
CA PRO A 455 -0.22 -6.67 -9.94
C PRO A 455 -0.28 -5.16 -10.21
N SER A 456 -1.18 -4.45 -9.53
CA SER A 456 -1.35 -3.01 -9.75
C SER A 456 -0.16 -2.21 -9.22
N CYS A 457 0.19 -1.12 -9.89
CA CYS A 457 1.19 -0.21 -9.34
C CYS A 457 0.68 0.47 -8.06
N PHE A 458 1.60 0.98 -7.24
CA PHE A 458 1.28 1.64 -5.98
C PHE A 458 0.19 2.72 -6.12
N LEU A 459 0.31 3.59 -7.14
CA LEU A 459 -0.66 4.68 -7.35
C LEU A 459 -2.02 4.19 -7.88
N CYS A 460 -2.06 3.13 -8.70
CA CYS A 460 -3.32 2.52 -9.11
C CYS A 460 -4.03 1.89 -7.91
N SER A 461 -3.30 1.15 -7.06
CA SER A 461 -3.86 0.55 -5.85
C SER A 461 -4.34 1.62 -4.86
N ALA A 462 -3.57 2.69 -4.67
CA ALA A 462 -3.97 3.82 -3.84
C ALA A 462 -5.25 4.50 -4.37
N PHE A 463 -5.37 4.65 -5.69
CA PHE A 463 -6.57 5.20 -6.32
C PHE A 463 -7.80 4.33 -6.08
N LEU A 464 -7.69 3.01 -6.27
CA LEU A 464 -8.79 2.06 -6.02
C LEU A 464 -9.20 2.05 -4.55
N ASN A 465 -8.23 2.03 -3.62
CA ASN A 465 -8.51 2.09 -2.18
C ASN A 465 -9.17 3.40 -1.75
N SER A 466 -8.85 4.51 -2.43
CA SER A 466 -9.50 5.80 -2.16
C SER A 466 -10.92 5.83 -2.73
N LEU A 467 -11.17 5.22 -3.90
CA LEU A 467 -12.52 5.05 -4.43
C LEU A 467 -13.41 4.20 -3.53
N ASP A 468 -12.87 3.11 -2.97
CA ASP A 468 -13.57 2.23 -2.04
C ASP A 468 -14.08 3.00 -0.81
N ARG A 469 -13.21 3.83 -0.19
CA ARG A 469 -13.59 4.72 0.92
C ARG A 469 -14.67 5.74 0.55
N ASN A 470 -14.80 6.06 -0.73
CA ASN A 470 -15.84 6.96 -1.25
C ASN A 470 -17.05 6.19 -1.81
N GLY A 471 -17.20 4.91 -1.49
CA GLY A 471 -18.38 4.09 -1.78
C GLY A 471 -18.38 3.43 -3.15
N ILE A 472 -17.22 3.24 -3.79
CA ILE A 472 -17.09 2.48 -5.04
C ILE A 472 -15.99 1.43 -4.87
N ALA A 473 -16.39 0.23 -4.42
CA ALA A 473 -15.47 -0.83 -4.06
C ALA A 473 -15.01 -1.65 -5.27
N PHE A 474 -13.70 -1.60 -5.56
CA PHE A 474 -13.05 -2.52 -6.50
C PHE A 474 -11.77 -3.08 -5.89
N LYS A 475 -11.66 -4.41 -5.87
CA LYS A 475 -10.44 -5.12 -5.45
C LYS A 475 -9.62 -5.58 -6.66
N THR A 476 -8.33 -5.83 -6.45
CA THR A 476 -7.43 -6.46 -7.43
C THR A 476 -6.63 -7.56 -6.73
N ARG A 477 -5.94 -8.41 -7.49
CA ARG A 477 -5.05 -9.49 -6.97
C ARG A 477 -3.90 -9.02 -6.07
N GLY A 478 -3.67 -7.71 -5.98
CA GLY A 478 -2.59 -7.14 -5.17
C GLY A 478 -1.82 -6.03 -5.88
N THR A 479 -0.79 -5.54 -5.20
CA THR A 479 0.10 -4.50 -5.69
C THR A 479 1.55 -4.95 -5.64
N HIS A 480 2.34 -4.57 -6.65
CA HIS A 480 3.78 -4.81 -6.65
C HIS A 480 4.57 -3.74 -5.86
N GLY A 481 3.90 -2.80 -5.18
CA GLY A 481 4.50 -1.76 -4.33
C GLY A 481 5.29 -0.65 -5.04
N LYS A 482 5.76 -0.90 -6.27
CA LYS A 482 6.53 0.06 -7.08
C LYS A 482 5.64 1.11 -7.76
N ILE A 483 6.19 2.28 -8.00
CA ILE A 483 5.58 3.34 -8.82
C ILE A 483 6.08 3.19 -10.25
N CYS A 484 5.17 3.03 -11.21
CA CYS A 484 5.54 3.03 -12.63
C CYS A 484 5.25 4.42 -13.19
N ALA A 485 6.30 5.23 -13.36
CA ALA A 485 6.20 6.52 -14.06
C ALA A 485 6.43 6.34 -15.57
N PRO A 486 5.80 7.18 -16.42
CA PRO A 486 4.88 8.26 -16.07
C PRO A 486 3.48 7.74 -15.72
N TRP A 487 2.87 8.29 -14.66
CA TRP A 487 1.52 7.95 -14.21
C TRP A 487 0.63 9.20 -14.24
N SER A 488 -0.61 9.07 -14.70
CA SER A 488 -1.57 10.18 -14.70
C SER A 488 -3.02 9.71 -14.65
N ILE A 489 -3.87 10.60 -14.15
CA ILE A 489 -5.33 10.46 -14.15
C ILE A 489 -5.86 11.12 -15.45
N PRO A 490 -6.75 10.49 -16.22
CA PRO A 490 -7.27 11.06 -17.46
C PRO A 490 -8.29 12.18 -17.17
N ASP A 491 -8.35 13.18 -18.06
CA ASP A 491 -9.47 14.13 -18.08
C ASP A 491 -10.68 13.48 -18.75
N ILE A 492 -11.88 13.71 -18.21
CA ILE A 492 -13.08 13.04 -18.71
C ILE A 492 -14.31 13.94 -18.67
N ASP A 493 -15.02 13.96 -19.81
CA ASP A 493 -16.31 14.58 -19.96
C ASP A 493 -17.43 13.55 -19.79
N GLY A 494 -18.63 13.99 -19.38
CA GLY A 494 -19.80 13.12 -19.35
C GLY A 494 -19.99 12.34 -18.07
N LEU A 495 -19.54 12.88 -16.92
CA LEU A 495 -19.75 12.27 -15.60
C LEU A 495 -20.92 12.92 -14.88
N SER A 496 -21.52 12.18 -13.93
CA SER A 496 -22.46 12.77 -12.98
C SER A 496 -21.75 13.73 -12.02
N ALA A 497 -22.44 14.78 -11.54
CA ALA A 497 -21.86 15.73 -10.59
C ALA A 497 -21.36 15.07 -9.29
N ASN A 498 -22.07 14.03 -8.83
CA ASN A 498 -21.66 13.23 -7.67
C ASN A 498 -20.34 12.51 -7.93
N MET A 499 -20.19 11.88 -9.11
CA MET A 499 -18.95 11.19 -9.47
C MET A 499 -17.77 12.16 -9.59
N VAL A 500 -17.98 13.35 -10.14
CA VAL A 500 -16.93 14.40 -10.18
C VAL A 500 -16.49 14.78 -8.76
N THR A 501 -17.42 14.87 -7.82
CA THR A 501 -17.12 15.17 -6.41
C THR A 501 -16.30 14.04 -5.77
N VAL A 502 -16.69 12.78 -6.00
CA VAL A 502 -15.94 11.60 -5.55
C VAL A 502 -14.52 11.59 -6.12
N LEU A 503 -14.36 11.82 -7.41
CA LEU A 503 -13.04 11.86 -8.05
C LEU A 503 -12.15 12.97 -7.47
N ARG A 504 -12.70 14.14 -7.15
CA ARG A 504 -11.95 15.21 -6.47
C ARG A 504 -11.48 14.78 -5.08
N SER A 505 -12.33 14.12 -4.29
CA SER A 505 -11.94 13.56 -2.99
C SER A 505 -10.80 12.55 -3.14
N VAL A 506 -10.90 11.65 -4.12
CA VAL A 506 -9.86 10.65 -4.43
C VAL A 506 -8.53 11.31 -4.82
N VAL A 507 -8.55 12.32 -5.68
CA VAL A 507 -7.34 13.08 -6.05
C VAL A 507 -6.69 13.71 -4.82
N ASN A 508 -7.49 14.35 -3.95
CA ASN A 508 -6.98 14.97 -2.73
C ASN A 508 -6.35 13.95 -1.77
N GLU A 509 -6.97 12.77 -1.61
CA GLU A 509 -6.41 11.68 -0.81
C GLU A 509 -5.08 11.16 -1.39
N ILE A 510 -4.99 11.00 -2.70
CA ILE A 510 -3.75 10.59 -3.37
C ILE A 510 -2.67 11.67 -3.23
N GLN A 511 -3.03 12.95 -3.36
CA GLN A 511 -2.07 14.04 -3.17
C GLN A 511 -1.54 14.06 -1.73
N TYR A 512 -2.41 13.88 -0.74
CA TYR A 512 -2.00 13.72 0.66
C TYR A 512 -1.09 12.52 0.84
N LEU A 513 -1.42 11.38 0.23
CA LEU A 513 -0.59 10.17 0.25
C LEU A 513 0.79 10.43 -0.37
N LEU A 514 0.87 11.06 -1.53
CA LEU A 514 2.12 11.40 -2.19
C LEU A 514 3.02 12.23 -1.27
N VAL A 515 2.48 13.30 -0.68
CA VAL A 515 3.22 14.15 0.28
C VAL A 515 3.66 13.32 1.49
N ARG A 516 2.75 12.53 2.07
CA ARG A 516 3.04 11.67 3.23
C ARG A 516 4.15 10.66 2.94
N GLU A 517 4.15 10.06 1.75
CA GLU A 517 5.20 9.11 1.36
C GLU A 517 6.52 9.83 1.10
N ILE A 518 6.53 11.00 0.45
CA ILE A 518 7.75 11.79 0.19
C ILE A 518 8.46 12.19 1.49
N VAL A 519 7.71 12.56 2.54
CA VAL A 519 8.29 12.95 3.83
C VAL A 519 8.73 11.78 4.70
N LYS A 520 8.54 10.53 4.25
CA LYS A 520 9.15 9.38 4.92
C LYS A 520 10.64 9.33 4.57
N PRO A 521 11.53 9.14 5.55
CA PRO A 521 12.93 8.87 5.25
C PRO A 521 13.02 7.62 4.36
N ILE A 522 13.99 7.58 3.45
CA ILE A 522 14.28 6.38 2.65
C ILE A 522 14.59 5.24 3.61
N THR A 523 13.93 4.09 3.42
CA THR A 523 14.29 2.83 4.07
C THR A 523 15.67 2.42 3.54
N ILE A 524 16.72 2.94 4.16
CA ILE A 524 18.07 2.41 4.01
C ILE A 524 17.94 0.93 4.38
N THR A 525 18.41 0.04 3.49
CA THR A 525 18.32 -1.41 3.65
C THR A 525 18.71 -1.82 5.07
N SER A 526 17.99 -2.78 5.66
CA SER A 526 18.18 -3.23 7.04
C SER A 526 19.65 -3.53 7.35
N HIS A 527 20.43 -4.01 6.37
CA HIS A 527 21.87 -4.21 6.53
C HIS A 527 22.71 -2.93 6.62
N HIS A 528 22.34 -1.81 6.00
CA HIS A 528 23.07 -0.55 6.17
C HIS A 528 22.53 0.29 7.32
N VAL A 529 21.27 0.17 7.71
CA VAL A 529 20.77 0.79 8.97
C VAL A 529 21.24 0.01 10.18
N GLU A 530 21.30 -1.32 10.14
CA GLU A 530 21.96 -2.11 11.18
C GLU A 530 23.46 -1.90 11.12
N PHE A 531 24.14 -1.93 9.96
CA PHE A 531 25.59 -1.70 9.94
C PHE A 531 25.96 -0.22 10.18
N TRP A 532 25.07 0.75 9.96
CA TRP A 532 25.28 2.17 10.31
C TRP A 532 24.82 2.47 11.73
N LEU A 533 23.72 1.93 12.28
CA LEU A 533 23.35 2.14 13.69
C LEU A 533 24.17 1.26 14.62
N HIS A 534 24.45 0.00 14.28
CA HIS A 534 25.26 -0.91 15.10
C HIS A 534 26.76 -0.56 15.03
N ARG A 535 27.22 0.11 13.95
CA ARG A 535 28.56 0.73 13.90
C ARG A 535 28.53 2.15 14.49
N ASN A 536 27.56 3.02 14.16
CA ASN A 536 27.51 4.43 14.61
C ASN A 536 26.88 4.72 15.96
N LEU A 537 26.22 3.78 16.62
CA LEU A 537 25.97 3.89 18.06
C LEU A 537 27.23 3.58 18.87
N GLN A 538 28.16 2.76 18.33
CA GLN A 538 29.53 2.66 18.86
C GLN A 538 30.43 3.83 18.40
N THR A 539 30.20 4.41 17.19
CA THR A 539 30.93 5.60 16.71
C THR A 539 30.40 6.95 17.19
N LEU A 540 29.29 7.07 17.94
CA LEU A 540 28.92 8.33 18.61
C LEU A 540 29.76 8.59 19.88
N TYR A 541 30.43 7.55 20.37
CA TYR A 541 31.38 7.57 21.49
C TYR A 541 32.85 7.50 21.06
N LEU A 542 33.18 7.49 19.76
CA LEU A 542 34.55 7.52 19.21
C LEU A 542 34.62 8.43 17.97
N PRO A 543 35.80 8.97 17.60
CA PRO A 543 35.92 10.17 16.78
C PRO A 543 35.49 9.95 15.32
N GLY A 544 34.67 10.88 14.79
CA GLY A 544 34.34 10.93 13.35
C GLY A 544 32.91 10.59 12.92
N GLY A 545 31.88 11.10 13.62
CA GLY A 545 30.51 11.15 13.06
C GLY A 545 30.41 12.03 11.79
N PRO A 546 29.33 11.94 10.97
CA PRO A 546 29.23 12.71 9.73
C PRO A 546 29.36 14.22 10.02
N PRO A 547 30.37 14.91 9.44
CA PRO A 547 30.73 16.27 9.82
C PRO A 547 29.58 17.28 9.77
N GLU A 548 28.64 17.12 8.83
CA GLU A 548 27.64 18.15 8.50
C GLU A 548 26.48 18.26 9.49
N PHE A 549 26.00 17.17 10.10
CA PHE A 549 24.81 17.22 10.98
C PHE A 549 25.07 18.03 12.26
N LEU A 550 26.24 17.84 12.88
CA LEU A 550 26.64 18.59 14.06
C LEU A 550 27.29 19.94 13.69
N ALA A 551 27.83 20.09 12.48
CA ALA A 551 28.49 21.32 12.03
C ALA A 551 27.58 22.55 12.12
N VAL A 552 26.27 22.41 11.88
CA VAL A 552 25.34 23.56 11.99
C VAL A 552 25.23 24.09 13.43
N ALA A 553 25.44 23.23 14.43
CA ALA A 553 25.37 23.60 15.84
C ALA A 553 26.75 23.93 16.44
N ARG A 554 27.87 23.45 15.85
CA ARG A 554 29.23 23.71 16.35
C ARG A 554 29.56 25.20 16.54
N PRO A 555 29.14 26.16 15.68
CA PRO A 555 29.39 27.58 15.90
C PRO A 555 28.85 28.15 17.21
N TYR A 556 27.80 27.53 17.76
CA TYR A 556 27.14 27.94 19.01
C TYR A 556 27.92 27.49 20.26
N LEU A 557 28.85 26.53 20.12
CA LEU A 557 29.75 26.13 21.19
C LEU A 557 30.84 27.19 21.42
N SER A 558 31.32 27.29 22.66
CA SER A 558 32.53 28.06 22.99
C SER A 558 33.71 27.55 22.15
N PRO A 559 34.66 28.43 21.77
CA PRO A 559 35.81 28.04 20.94
C PRO A 559 36.53 26.78 21.44
N ALA A 560 36.70 26.64 22.76
CA ALA A 560 37.34 25.49 23.39
C ALA A 560 36.56 24.16 23.29
N ASP A 561 35.29 24.19 22.89
CA ASP A 561 34.42 23.02 22.76
C ASP A 561 34.04 22.71 21.31
N ARG A 562 34.40 23.57 20.34
CA ARG A 562 33.99 23.42 18.94
C ARG A 562 34.57 22.18 18.27
N ASP A 563 35.72 21.71 18.73
CA ASP A 563 36.40 20.54 18.21
C ASP A 563 36.12 19.27 19.05
N LYS A 564 35.35 19.40 20.13
CA LYS A 564 35.00 18.26 20.99
C LYS A 564 33.85 17.45 20.39
N GLU A 565 33.89 16.15 20.62
CA GLU A 565 32.80 15.25 20.24
C GLU A 565 31.64 15.30 21.28
N PRO A 566 30.39 14.93 20.91
CA PRO A 566 29.23 15.04 21.79
C PRO A 566 29.41 14.41 23.17
N HIS A 567 30.01 13.21 23.25
CA HIS A 567 30.27 12.53 24.51
C HIS A 567 31.31 13.24 25.40
N GLN A 568 32.15 14.12 24.82
CA GLN A 568 33.14 14.94 25.54
C GLN A 568 32.55 16.26 26.05
N LEU A 569 31.32 16.60 25.67
CA LEU A 569 30.60 17.78 26.15
C LEU A 569 29.98 17.52 27.52
N VAL A 570 30.81 17.67 28.55
CA VAL A 570 30.40 17.57 29.96
C VAL A 570 29.99 18.98 30.47
N PRO A 571 28.94 19.12 31.30
CA PRO A 571 28.05 18.08 31.84
C PRO A 571 27.02 17.54 30.83
N GLU A 572 26.36 16.41 31.13
CA GLU A 572 25.38 15.75 30.23
C GLU A 572 24.32 16.72 29.67
N ALA A 573 23.89 17.70 30.48
CA ALA A 573 22.99 18.76 30.07
C ALA A 573 23.49 19.56 28.85
N LYS A 574 24.80 19.78 28.76
CA LYS A 574 25.48 20.44 27.64
C LYS A 574 25.44 19.58 26.38
N CYS A 575 25.74 18.28 26.50
CA CYS A 575 25.62 17.33 25.39
C CYS A 575 24.18 17.26 24.86
N LYS A 576 23.18 17.03 25.73
CA LYS A 576 21.76 16.96 25.36
C LYS A 576 21.25 18.26 24.73
N SER A 577 21.67 19.41 25.26
CA SER A 577 21.34 20.72 24.66
C SER A 577 21.98 20.92 23.29
N PHE A 578 23.23 20.46 23.10
CA PHE A 578 23.91 20.53 21.81
C PHE A 578 23.20 19.66 20.76
N MET A 579 22.80 18.45 21.14
CA MET A 579 22.03 17.55 20.27
C MET A 579 20.67 18.15 19.89
N LEU A 580 19.96 18.76 20.83
CA LEU A 580 18.71 19.47 20.53
C LEU A 580 18.95 20.66 19.57
N TYR A 581 20.01 21.44 19.77
CA TYR A 581 20.38 22.53 18.85
C TYR A 581 20.61 22.02 17.43
N ALA A 582 21.38 20.95 17.27
CA ALA A 582 21.61 20.35 15.96
C ALA A 582 20.29 19.92 15.30
N LEU A 583 19.39 19.29 16.04
CA LEU A 583 18.07 18.88 15.53
C LEU A 583 17.19 20.08 15.11
N LEU A 584 17.09 21.10 15.96
CA LEU A 584 16.27 22.30 15.69
C LEU A 584 16.81 23.14 14.53
N LEU A 585 18.14 23.25 14.40
CA LEU A 585 18.79 24.02 13.34
C LEU A 585 18.67 23.33 11.97
N ASN A 586 18.69 21.99 11.94
CA ASN A 586 18.47 21.19 10.74
C ASN A 586 16.99 21.08 10.33
N GLY A 587 16.06 21.64 11.11
CA GLY A 587 14.62 21.52 10.83
C GLY A 587 14.04 20.13 11.12
N CYS A 588 14.79 19.28 11.81
CA CYS A 588 14.37 17.93 12.17
C CYS A 588 13.32 17.98 13.29
N ARG A 589 12.28 17.16 13.18
CA ARG A 589 11.36 16.89 14.27
C ARG A 589 11.82 15.64 15.02
N LEU A 590 11.74 15.68 16.34
CA LEU A 590 12.00 14.50 17.18
C LEU A 590 10.90 13.47 16.92
N ASN A 591 11.29 12.21 16.66
CA ASN A 591 10.35 11.11 16.51
C ASN A 591 10.70 9.98 17.50
N PRO A 592 9.88 9.76 18.55
CA PRO A 592 10.12 8.73 19.55
C PRO A 592 9.80 7.30 19.07
N SER A 593 9.27 7.11 17.84
CA SER A 593 8.95 5.80 17.28
C SER A 593 10.14 5.07 16.64
N ILE A 594 11.29 5.72 16.50
CA ILE A 594 12.49 5.13 15.93
C ILE A 594 13.13 4.23 16.99
N GLN A 595 12.90 2.93 16.88
CA GLN A 595 13.15 1.91 17.91
C GLN A 595 14.62 1.80 18.37
N PHE A 596 15.57 2.32 17.58
CA PHE A 596 17.01 2.25 17.81
C PHE A 596 17.67 3.60 18.17
N ASP A 597 16.90 4.70 18.28
CA ASP A 597 17.42 6.03 18.63
C ASP A 597 17.02 6.41 20.06
N ALA A 598 17.76 5.84 21.03
CA ALA A 598 17.58 6.13 22.45
C ALA A 598 17.74 7.64 22.76
N ILE A 599 18.59 8.34 22.01
CA ILE A 599 18.87 9.77 22.22
C ILE A 599 17.67 10.61 21.83
N SER A 600 17.04 10.38 20.66
CA SER A 600 15.84 11.13 20.28
C SER A 600 14.68 10.90 21.24
N LYS A 601 14.53 9.68 21.76
CA LYS A 601 13.52 9.37 22.78
C LYS A 601 13.80 10.12 24.08
N ASP A 602 15.04 10.12 24.56
CA ASP A 602 15.43 10.82 25.78
C ASP A 602 15.28 12.33 25.64
N LEU A 603 15.68 12.91 24.51
CA LEU A 603 15.50 14.35 24.22
C LEU A 603 14.02 14.74 24.13
N TYR A 604 13.17 13.88 23.55
CA TYR A 604 11.72 14.13 23.47
C TYR A 604 11.08 14.21 24.85
N PHE A 605 11.51 13.37 25.78
CA PHE A 605 11.06 13.39 27.16
C PHE A 605 11.70 14.52 27.96
N ASP A 606 13.02 14.66 27.94
CA ASP A 606 13.78 15.62 28.76
C ASP A 606 13.41 17.08 28.48
N PHE A 607 13.05 17.41 27.23
CA PHE A 607 12.64 18.75 26.83
C PHE A 607 11.11 18.94 26.81
N GLY A 608 10.34 17.97 27.31
CA GLY A 608 8.91 18.10 27.56
C GLY A 608 8.01 18.06 26.33
N PHE A 609 8.52 17.66 25.16
CA PHE A 609 7.72 17.52 23.92
C PHE A 609 6.55 16.54 24.07
N VAL A 610 6.70 15.57 24.98
CA VAL A 610 5.65 14.61 25.34
C VAL A 610 4.34 15.27 25.81
N THR A 611 4.40 16.46 26.42
CA THR A 611 3.21 17.16 26.90
C THR A 611 2.28 17.58 25.75
N GLY A 612 2.85 18.00 24.62
CA GLY A 612 2.13 18.40 23.41
C GLY A 612 1.87 17.28 22.40
N CYS A 613 2.37 16.05 22.64
CA CYS A 613 2.41 14.94 21.68
C CYS A 613 1.08 14.71 20.93
N GLY A 614 1.15 14.68 19.60
CA GLY A 614 0.00 14.37 18.74
C GLY A 614 -1.03 15.52 18.59
N SER A 615 -0.66 16.74 18.99
CA SER A 615 -1.54 17.92 18.93
C SER A 615 -0.84 19.13 18.30
N LYS A 616 -1.57 20.24 18.11
CA LYS A 616 -1.00 21.53 17.67
C LYS A 616 0.01 22.09 18.68
N GLU A 617 -0.06 21.68 19.94
CA GLU A 617 0.78 22.15 21.04
C GLU A 617 2.25 21.71 20.89
N GLU A 618 2.50 20.54 20.30
CA GLU A 618 3.86 20.08 19.97
C GLU A 618 4.57 21.00 18.97
N GLN A 619 3.83 21.53 17.99
CA GLN A 619 4.38 22.51 17.03
C GLN A 619 4.66 23.85 17.70
N ILE A 620 3.86 24.23 18.69
CA ILE A 620 4.09 25.42 19.51
C ILE A 620 5.39 25.24 20.29
N LEU A 621 5.61 24.09 20.96
CA LEU A 621 6.87 23.82 21.65
C LEU A 621 8.09 23.87 20.73
N TYR A 622 7.98 23.28 19.54
CA TYR A 622 9.04 23.37 18.53
C TYR A 622 9.38 24.83 18.19
N SER A 623 8.34 25.65 17.98
CA SER A 623 8.49 27.08 17.66
C SER A 623 9.06 27.88 18.82
N VAL A 624 8.67 27.55 20.06
CA VAL A 624 9.21 28.14 21.29
C VAL A 624 10.69 27.82 21.41
N TYR A 625 11.09 26.55 21.32
CA TYR A 625 12.49 26.17 21.40
C TYR A 625 13.31 26.77 20.24
N ARG A 626 12.78 26.78 19.02
CA ARG A 626 13.47 27.38 17.87
C ARG A 626 13.69 28.88 18.03
N SER A 627 12.73 29.58 18.64
CA SER A 627 12.83 31.00 18.98
C SER A 627 13.69 31.26 20.21
N LEU A 628 13.76 30.31 21.13
CA LEU A 628 14.61 30.40 22.32
C LEU A 628 16.09 30.32 21.93
N ILE A 629 16.46 29.35 21.10
CA ILE A 629 17.86 29.16 20.67
C ILE A 629 18.41 30.33 19.84
N SER A 630 17.54 31.16 19.24
CA SER A 630 17.94 32.39 18.54
C SER A 630 18.01 33.63 19.44
N LYS A 631 17.44 33.57 20.65
CA LYS A 631 17.35 34.70 21.61
C LYS A 631 18.25 34.53 22.84
N CYS A 632 18.84 33.36 23.05
CA CYS A 632 19.79 33.11 24.14
C CYS A 632 21.10 32.52 23.61
N SER A 633 22.18 32.73 24.35
CA SER A 633 23.44 32.03 24.14
C SER A 633 23.29 30.55 24.47
N PHE A 634 24.11 29.71 23.84
CA PHE A 634 24.15 28.28 24.15
C PHE A 634 24.42 28.02 25.63
N ARG A 635 25.27 28.84 26.27
CA ARG A 635 25.59 28.73 27.70
C ARG A 635 24.39 29.00 28.59
N GLU A 636 23.63 30.05 28.33
CA GLU A 636 22.37 30.32 29.05
C GLU A 636 21.41 29.13 28.91
N PHE A 637 21.28 28.56 27.71
CA PHE A 637 20.37 27.46 27.43
C PHE A 637 20.71 26.19 28.22
N TRP A 638 21.94 25.65 28.08
CA TRP A 638 22.25 24.37 28.73
C TRP A 638 22.36 24.50 30.25
N THR A 639 22.72 25.68 30.77
CA THR A 639 22.72 25.95 32.22
C THR A 639 21.29 25.98 32.76
N ALA A 640 20.37 26.61 32.01
CA ALA A 640 18.95 26.61 32.36
C ALA A 640 18.33 25.21 32.30
N PHE A 641 18.73 24.40 31.32
CA PHE A 641 18.33 23.00 31.24
C PHE A 641 18.85 22.19 32.44
N GLN A 642 20.12 22.33 32.81
CA GLN A 642 20.72 21.62 33.94
C GLN A 642 20.07 21.97 35.29
N THR A 643 19.68 23.23 35.46
CA THR A 643 19.08 23.74 36.71
C THR A 643 17.55 23.65 36.73
N ASN A 644 16.93 23.03 35.71
CA ASN A 644 15.47 22.99 35.49
C ASN A 644 14.80 24.38 35.49
N THR A 645 15.50 25.40 35.00
CA THR A 645 15.01 26.80 34.89
C THR A 645 14.71 27.22 33.44
N LEU A 646 14.55 26.26 32.51
CA LEU A 646 14.24 26.56 31.10
C LEU A 646 12.97 27.40 30.92
N VAL A 647 11.93 27.16 31.72
CA VAL A 647 10.68 27.94 31.65
C VAL A 647 10.93 29.40 32.05
N ALA A 648 11.68 29.63 33.13
CA ALA A 648 12.08 30.98 33.55
C ALA A 648 12.92 31.69 32.48
N LEU A 649 13.80 30.94 31.77
CA LEU A 649 14.56 31.48 30.64
C LEU A 649 13.62 31.83 29.45
N MET A 650 12.64 30.99 29.14
CA MET A 650 11.64 31.28 28.10
C MET A 650 10.85 32.56 28.42
N ASP A 651 10.43 32.74 29.67
CA ASP A 651 9.73 33.93 30.13
C ASP A 651 10.63 35.19 30.01
N ALA A 652 11.88 35.10 30.47
CA ALA A 652 12.84 36.19 30.39
C ALA A 652 13.16 36.62 28.95
N LYS A 653 13.05 35.72 27.97
CA LYS A 653 13.23 36.00 26.53
C LYS A 653 11.92 36.34 25.80
N GLY A 654 10.84 36.56 26.54
CA GLY A 654 9.53 37.00 26.03
C GLY A 654 8.73 35.90 25.32
N LEU A 655 9.01 34.63 25.60
CA LEU A 655 8.31 33.47 25.02
C LEU A 655 7.20 32.92 25.93
N GLY A 656 6.98 33.57 27.08
CA GLY A 656 5.94 33.24 28.06
C GLY A 656 4.54 33.00 27.47
N PRO A 657 4.00 33.92 26.66
CA PRO A 657 2.67 33.74 26.07
C PRO A 657 2.54 32.52 25.16
N MET A 658 3.65 32.09 24.52
CA MET A 658 3.65 30.96 23.58
C MET A 658 3.70 29.63 24.32
N HIS A 659 4.59 29.46 25.30
CA HIS A 659 4.72 28.18 26.02
C HIS A 659 3.55 27.91 26.98
N LYS A 660 2.94 28.97 27.54
CA LYS A 660 1.72 28.87 28.38
C LYS A 660 0.49 28.36 27.62
N GLY A 661 0.53 28.35 26.29
CA GLY A 661 -0.48 27.72 25.45
C GLY A 661 -0.41 26.18 25.44
N VAL A 662 0.65 25.58 26.00
CA VAL A 662 0.86 24.13 26.06
C VAL A 662 0.50 23.63 27.46
N ARG A 663 -0.58 22.86 27.56
CA ARG A 663 -1.07 22.38 28.86
C ARG A 663 -0.03 21.48 29.54
N HIS A 664 0.12 21.65 30.85
CA HIS A 664 1.04 20.88 31.72
C HIS A 664 2.54 20.99 31.40
N PHE A 665 2.97 21.73 30.38
CA PHE A 665 4.39 21.89 30.03
C PHE A 665 5.21 22.48 31.17
N GLU A 666 4.76 23.58 31.76
CA GLU A 666 5.45 24.24 32.89
C GLU A 666 5.56 23.32 34.12
N GLY A 667 4.46 22.64 34.47
CA GLY A 667 4.46 21.66 35.56
C GLY A 667 5.38 20.46 35.29
N PHE A 668 5.44 19.99 34.05
CA PHE A 668 6.34 18.91 33.63
C PHE A 668 7.81 19.31 33.73
N MET A 669 8.18 20.51 33.24
CA MET A 669 9.56 20.99 33.24
C MET A 669 10.08 21.39 34.62
N THR A 670 9.19 21.73 35.56
CA THR A 670 9.55 22.11 36.95
C THR A 670 9.60 20.91 37.90
N THR A 671 8.95 19.80 37.56
CA THR A 671 9.08 18.54 38.30
C THR A 671 10.48 17.97 38.05
N GLY A 672 11.36 18.03 39.06
CA GLY A 672 12.76 17.63 38.90
C GLY A 672 12.91 16.19 38.37
N ARG A 673 13.95 15.95 37.55
CA ARG A 673 14.23 14.67 36.85
C ARG A 673 14.36 13.44 37.75
N ASN A 674 14.48 13.64 39.08
CA ASN A 674 14.58 12.58 40.09
C ASN A 674 13.25 12.23 40.75
N HIS A 675 12.14 12.86 40.36
CA HIS A 675 10.79 12.54 40.87
C HIS A 675 9.98 11.73 39.85
N TRP A 676 9.01 10.96 40.36
CA TRP A 676 8.16 10.07 39.58
C TRP A 676 7.46 10.81 38.43
N CYS A 677 7.84 10.50 37.18
CA CYS A 677 7.17 11.02 35.99
C CYS A 677 5.83 10.27 35.78
N PRO A 678 4.69 10.98 35.66
CA PRO A 678 3.40 10.34 35.40
C PRO A 678 3.45 9.47 34.14
N THR A 679 3.12 8.19 34.28
CA THR A 679 3.22 7.20 33.19
C THR A 679 2.24 7.46 32.04
N VAL A 680 1.29 8.38 32.22
CA VAL A 680 0.35 8.81 31.18
C VAL A 680 1.05 9.51 30.02
N TRP A 681 2.18 10.16 30.28
CA TRP A 681 2.99 10.78 29.23
C TRP A 681 3.59 9.71 28.30
N LEU A 682 4.04 8.58 28.87
CA LEU A 682 4.50 7.43 28.10
C LEU A 682 3.35 6.75 27.34
N LEU A 683 2.15 6.68 27.94
CA LEU A 683 0.96 6.19 27.25
C LEU A 683 0.61 7.08 26.06
N LYS A 684 0.59 8.40 26.24
CA LYS A 684 0.27 9.39 25.19
C LYS A 684 1.21 9.25 24.00
N THR A 685 2.51 9.07 24.25
CA THR A 685 3.47 8.75 23.18
C THR A 685 3.13 7.41 22.53
N PHE A 686 3.00 6.34 23.32
CA PHE A 686 2.75 4.99 22.79
C PHE A 686 1.51 4.91 21.89
N VAL A 687 0.39 5.55 22.25
CA VAL A 687 -0.86 5.49 21.47
C VAL A 687 -0.83 6.31 20.18
N ASN A 688 -0.02 7.37 20.14
CA ASN A 688 0.12 8.24 18.97
C ASN A 688 1.13 7.71 17.93
N PHE A 689 2.01 6.79 18.33
CA PHE A 689 2.99 6.17 17.44
C PHE A 689 2.66 4.67 17.23
N PRO A 690 2.14 4.28 16.05
CA PRO A 690 1.64 2.91 15.81
C PRO A 690 2.73 1.85 15.97
N ASP A 691 3.96 2.14 15.56
CA ASP A 691 5.10 1.21 15.52
C ASP A 691 5.88 1.12 16.85
N MET A 692 5.48 1.88 17.87
CA MET A 692 6.18 1.88 19.16
C MET A 692 5.80 0.65 19.99
N VAL A 693 6.79 -0.03 20.59
CA VAL A 693 6.58 -1.09 21.59
C VAL A 693 6.18 -0.46 22.93
N ALA A 694 5.17 -1.04 23.59
CA ALA A 694 4.67 -0.54 24.88
C ALA A 694 5.78 -0.59 25.95
N PRO A 695 6.14 0.55 26.57
CA PRO A 695 7.01 0.56 27.74
C PRO A 695 6.39 -0.25 28.87
N LEU A 696 7.20 -0.96 29.68
CA LEU A 696 6.70 -1.81 30.77
C LEU A 696 5.75 -1.08 31.72
N SER A 697 6.05 0.18 32.03
CA SER A 697 5.19 1.04 32.84
C SER A 697 3.80 1.24 32.20
N VAL A 698 3.74 1.44 30.89
CA VAL A 698 2.47 1.55 30.15
C VAL A 698 1.74 0.20 30.15
N THR A 699 2.49 -0.89 29.99
CA THR A 699 1.94 -2.23 29.92
C THR A 699 1.23 -2.62 31.21
N VAL A 700 1.83 -2.30 32.35
CA VAL A 700 1.30 -2.60 33.68
C VAL A 700 0.22 -1.60 34.10
N ASP A 701 0.47 -0.30 33.93
CA ASP A 701 -0.41 0.74 34.49
C ASP A 701 -1.73 0.84 33.73
N TYR A 702 -1.72 0.69 32.40
CA TYR A 702 -2.90 0.93 31.54
C TYR A 702 -3.54 -0.35 31.01
N GLY A 703 -3.11 -1.52 31.49
CA GLY A 703 -3.82 -2.78 31.28
C GLY A 703 -3.48 -3.53 30.00
N PHE A 704 -2.43 -3.11 29.26
CA PHE A 704 -1.98 -3.89 28.09
C PHE A 704 -1.39 -5.26 28.47
N PHE A 705 -0.95 -5.44 29.71
CA PHE A 705 -0.55 -6.75 30.25
C PHE A 705 -1.69 -7.77 30.24
N ASN A 706 -2.94 -7.31 30.23
CA ASN A 706 -4.12 -8.18 30.24
C ASN A 706 -4.57 -8.60 28.82
N CYS A 707 -3.97 -8.03 27.77
CA CYS A 707 -4.28 -8.37 26.38
C CYS A 707 -3.69 -9.74 26.03
N LYS A 708 -4.51 -10.62 25.45
CA LYS A 708 -4.11 -11.98 25.04
C LYS A 708 -3.89 -12.11 23.54
N THR A 709 -4.47 -11.20 22.74
CA THR A 709 -4.35 -11.21 21.29
C THR A 709 -3.88 -9.85 20.75
N PRO A 710 -3.26 -9.80 19.55
CA PRO A 710 -2.88 -8.56 18.90
C PRO A 710 -4.07 -7.60 18.68
N GLU A 711 -5.26 -8.13 18.40
CA GLU A 711 -6.48 -7.36 18.20
C GLU A 711 -6.93 -6.65 19.48
N GLU A 712 -6.73 -7.27 20.65
CA GLU A 712 -7.00 -6.65 21.95
C GLU A 712 -6.03 -5.49 22.23
N VAL A 713 -4.74 -5.67 21.88
CA VAL A 713 -3.72 -4.61 22.01
C VAL A 713 -4.07 -3.42 21.12
N LEU A 714 -4.38 -3.67 19.84
CA LEU A 714 -4.78 -2.62 18.90
C LEU A 714 -6.07 -1.92 19.37
N SER A 715 -7.12 -2.68 19.72
CA SER A 715 -8.38 -2.13 20.19
C SER A 715 -8.21 -1.26 21.45
N LEU A 716 -7.40 -1.70 22.42
CA LEU A 716 -7.12 -0.93 23.63
C LEU A 716 -6.29 0.32 23.35
N LYS A 717 -5.32 0.23 22.43
CA LYS A 717 -4.51 1.35 21.96
C LYS A 717 -5.38 2.43 21.31
N GLU A 718 -6.35 2.03 20.49
CA GLU A 718 -7.33 2.96 19.90
C GLU A 718 -8.24 3.62 20.93
N VAL A 719 -8.72 2.87 21.93
CA VAL A 719 -9.54 3.46 22.99
C VAL A 719 -8.79 4.56 23.73
N TYR A 720 -7.54 4.34 24.14
CA TYR A 720 -6.75 5.37 24.81
C TYR A 720 -6.33 6.52 23.89
N ARG A 721 -6.03 6.24 22.61
CA ARG A 721 -5.79 7.28 21.60
C ARG A 721 -6.97 8.24 21.50
N ASP A 722 -8.17 7.69 21.33
CA ASP A 722 -9.38 8.49 21.18
C ASP A 722 -9.72 9.27 22.47
N LEU A 723 -9.52 8.67 23.65
CA LEU A 723 -9.71 9.35 24.93
C LEU A 723 -8.76 10.55 25.07
N LEU A 724 -7.48 10.38 24.75
CA LEU A 724 -6.46 11.43 24.86
C LEU A 724 -6.56 12.50 23.75
N GLN A 725 -7.30 12.25 22.68
CA GLN A 725 -7.63 13.25 21.65
C GLN A 725 -8.88 14.08 22.00
N TYR A 726 -9.65 13.67 23.00
CA TYR A 726 -10.86 14.38 23.41
C TYR A 726 -10.48 15.72 24.10
N PRO A 727 -10.93 16.89 23.61
CA PRO A 727 -10.44 18.20 24.10
C PRO A 727 -10.67 18.49 25.59
N VAL A 728 -11.63 17.79 26.20
CA VAL A 728 -12.04 17.92 27.60
C VAL A 728 -11.24 16.98 28.52
N VAL A 729 -10.66 15.91 27.99
CA VAL A 729 -9.93 14.92 28.78
C VAL A 729 -8.55 15.48 29.16
N ASP A 730 -8.30 15.58 30.46
CA ASP A 730 -6.98 15.92 31.00
C ASP A 730 -6.14 14.62 31.18
N PRO A 731 -4.97 14.49 30.52
CA PRO A 731 -4.07 13.35 30.73
C PRO A 731 -3.70 13.11 32.21
N MET A 732 -3.56 14.16 33.01
CA MET A 732 -3.24 14.03 34.43
C MET A 732 -4.44 13.49 35.23
N GLU A 733 -5.66 13.76 34.81
CA GLU A 733 -6.86 13.14 35.38
C GLU A 733 -6.90 11.64 35.07
N LEU A 734 -6.60 11.24 33.82
CA LEU A 734 -6.47 9.83 33.45
C LEU A 734 -5.41 9.13 34.33
N HIS A 735 -4.28 9.77 34.60
CA HIS A 735 -3.26 9.22 35.50
C HIS A 735 -3.74 9.10 36.96
N ALA A 736 -4.52 10.06 37.45
CA ALA A 736 -5.12 9.99 38.78
C ALA A 736 -6.13 8.83 38.89
N TYR A 737 -6.88 8.54 37.82
CA TYR A 737 -7.77 7.36 37.78
C TYR A 737 -6.99 6.05 37.63
N CYS A 738 -5.87 6.07 36.89
CA CYS A 738 -4.93 4.96 36.80
C CYS A 738 -4.42 4.53 38.18
N THR A 739 -3.90 5.49 38.96
CA THR A 739 -3.35 5.25 40.31
C THR A 739 -4.40 4.90 41.37
N ARG A 740 -5.69 5.03 41.04
CA ARG A 740 -6.83 4.60 41.87
C ARG A 740 -7.45 3.28 41.43
N GLY A 741 -6.94 2.65 40.36
CA GLY A 741 -7.51 1.42 39.80
C GLY A 741 -8.85 1.59 39.10
N LYS A 742 -9.19 2.80 38.64
CA LYS A 742 -10.52 3.16 38.10
C LYS A 742 -10.48 3.55 36.61
N LEU A 743 -9.58 2.95 35.83
CA LEU A 743 -9.41 3.27 34.40
C LEU A 743 -10.67 3.02 33.57
N TYR A 744 -11.38 1.91 33.81
CA TYR A 744 -12.61 1.60 33.07
C TYR A 744 -13.74 2.60 33.38
N ASP A 745 -13.86 3.03 34.64
CA ASP A 745 -14.86 4.03 35.05
C ASP A 745 -14.60 5.37 34.36
N PHE A 746 -13.32 5.78 34.28
CA PHE A 746 -12.91 6.96 33.54
C PHE A 746 -13.25 6.83 32.04
N ALA A 747 -12.89 5.72 31.42
CA ALA A 747 -13.15 5.49 30.00
C ALA A 747 -14.66 5.48 29.69
N CYS A 748 -15.49 4.92 30.57
CA CYS A 748 -16.95 4.89 30.41
C CYS A 748 -17.60 6.27 30.55
N ALA A 749 -17.05 7.17 31.38
CA ALA A 749 -17.56 8.53 31.51
C ALA A 749 -17.50 9.31 30.19
N TYR A 750 -16.50 9.05 29.35
CA TYR A 750 -16.34 9.68 28.04
C TYR A 750 -16.82 8.82 26.87
N LYS A 751 -16.92 7.49 27.06
CA LYS A 751 -17.42 6.52 26.07
C LYS A 751 -18.48 5.60 26.69
N PRO A 752 -19.76 6.02 26.77
CA PRO A 752 -20.81 5.26 27.47
C PRO A 752 -21.13 3.89 26.85
N TYR A 753 -20.76 3.65 25.58
CA TYR A 753 -20.93 2.37 24.88
C TYR A 753 -19.66 1.52 24.84
N LEU A 754 -18.72 1.73 25.78
CA LEU A 754 -17.47 0.97 25.82
C LEU A 754 -17.74 -0.51 26.15
N GLN A 755 -17.32 -1.39 25.25
CA GLN A 755 -17.56 -2.83 25.35
C GLN A 755 -17.07 -3.42 26.68
N SER A 756 -17.82 -4.37 27.23
CA SER A 756 -17.53 -5.00 28.52
C SER A 756 -16.16 -5.69 28.60
N ARG A 757 -15.60 -6.13 27.46
CA ARG A 757 -14.24 -6.71 27.38
C ARG A 757 -13.17 -5.76 27.92
N PHE A 758 -13.35 -4.44 27.78
CA PHE A 758 -12.39 -3.45 28.27
C PHE A 758 -12.36 -3.33 29.79
N LYS A 759 -13.40 -3.80 30.50
CA LYS A 759 -13.41 -3.86 31.97
C LYS A 759 -12.34 -4.82 32.49
N ARG A 760 -12.20 -5.97 31.83
CA ARG A 760 -11.12 -6.94 32.10
C ARG A 760 -9.76 -6.36 31.72
N LEU A 761 -9.67 -5.72 30.55
CA LEU A 761 -8.40 -5.22 30.04
C LEU A 761 -7.84 -4.05 30.85
N MET A 762 -8.67 -3.10 31.27
CA MET A 762 -8.26 -1.90 32.01
C MET A 762 -8.10 -2.12 33.53
N THR A 763 -7.93 -3.37 33.96
CA THR A 763 -7.61 -3.69 35.36
C THR A 763 -6.10 -3.53 35.57
N ASN A 764 -5.68 -2.82 36.61
CA ASN A 764 -4.26 -2.63 36.93
C ASN A 764 -3.99 -2.94 38.41
N ILE A 765 -2.73 -2.80 38.82
CA ILE A 765 -2.26 -3.16 40.17
C ILE A 765 -2.61 -2.13 41.26
N TYR A 766 -3.31 -1.05 40.92
CA TYR A 766 -3.60 0.06 41.83
C TYR A 766 -5.02 -0.04 42.45
N PRO A 767 -5.26 0.57 43.63
CA PRO A 767 -4.30 1.30 44.46
C PRO A 767 -3.39 0.34 45.25
N LEU A 768 -2.11 0.69 45.36
CA LEU A 768 -1.14 -0.04 46.17
C LEU A 768 -1.44 0.21 47.65
N TYR A 769 -2.15 -0.69 48.32
CA TYR A 769 -2.42 -0.58 49.75
C TYR A 769 -1.14 -0.81 50.57
N ASN A 770 -0.85 0.10 51.51
CA ASN A 770 0.22 -0.08 52.49
C ASN A 770 -0.13 -1.20 53.49
N ASN A 771 0.81 -2.15 53.62
CA ASN A 771 0.95 -3.24 54.60
C ASN A 771 0.11 -4.53 54.46
N THR A 772 0.87 -5.59 54.12
CA THR A 772 0.82 -6.99 54.62
C THR A 772 -0.51 -7.73 54.64
N ARG A 773 -0.82 -8.38 53.51
CA ARG A 773 -1.17 -9.83 53.47
C ARG A 773 -1.12 -10.34 52.03
N TRP A 774 0.08 -10.61 51.52
CA TRP A 774 0.25 -11.54 50.38
C TRP A 774 0.06 -12.97 50.88
N VAL A 775 -1.19 -13.34 51.16
CA VAL A 775 -1.61 -14.73 51.32
C VAL A 775 -2.74 -14.92 50.33
N GLY A 776 -2.40 -15.40 49.12
CA GLY A 776 -3.42 -15.69 48.11
C GLY A 776 -3.00 -15.71 46.65
N ALA A 777 -1.73 -15.48 46.29
CA ALA A 777 -1.26 -15.67 44.91
C ALA A 777 -0.17 -16.75 44.88
N SER A 778 -0.44 -17.80 44.10
CA SER A 778 0.40 -18.99 43.93
C SER A 778 1.88 -18.65 43.67
N PRO A 779 2.84 -19.44 44.22
CA PRO A 779 4.30 -19.26 44.02
C PRO A 779 4.76 -19.21 42.55
N SER A 780 3.90 -19.57 41.60
CA SER A 780 4.17 -19.52 40.17
C SER A 780 4.43 -18.10 39.62
N TYR A 781 3.83 -17.04 40.17
CA TYR A 781 3.98 -15.69 39.61
C TYR A 781 5.35 -15.04 39.87
N LEU A 782 5.97 -15.29 41.03
CA LEU A 782 7.33 -14.82 41.32
C LEU A 782 8.38 -15.67 40.58
N TRP A 783 8.12 -16.96 40.37
CA TRP A 783 8.97 -17.82 39.57
C TRP A 783 8.98 -17.44 38.08
N TYR A 784 7.84 -17.01 37.50
CA TYR A 784 7.81 -16.48 36.14
C TYR A 784 8.55 -15.16 35.97
N PHE A 785 8.49 -14.27 36.97
CA PHE A 785 9.25 -13.00 36.98
C PHE A 785 10.77 -13.24 37.00
N VAL A 786 11.23 -14.26 37.70
CA VAL A 786 12.66 -14.62 37.78
C VAL A 786 13.10 -15.45 36.57
N LEU A 787 12.28 -16.40 36.08
CA LEU A 787 12.62 -17.23 34.90
C LEU A 787 12.74 -16.39 33.62
N PHE A 788 11.84 -15.42 33.40
CA PHE A 788 11.86 -14.60 32.20
C PHE A 788 13.09 -13.68 32.16
N PHE A 789 13.58 -13.23 33.32
CA PHE A 789 14.80 -12.43 33.41
C PHE A 789 16.09 -13.25 33.21
N PHE A 790 16.14 -14.51 33.66
CA PHE A 790 17.35 -15.34 33.56
C PHE A 790 17.45 -16.17 32.27
N LEU A 791 16.34 -16.48 31.58
CA LEU A 791 16.36 -17.31 30.36
C LEU A 791 16.44 -16.53 29.05
N SER A 792 16.17 -15.21 29.05
CA SER A 792 16.22 -14.39 27.83
C SER A 792 17.59 -13.78 27.54
N ILE A 793 18.57 -13.92 28.45
CA ILE A 793 19.93 -13.39 28.26
C ILE A 793 20.92 -14.43 27.67
N PRO A 794 20.84 -15.76 27.87
CA PRO A 794 21.84 -16.68 27.30
C PRO A 794 21.66 -17.00 25.80
N ALA A 795 20.52 -16.69 25.16
CA ALA A 795 20.28 -17.08 23.76
C ALA A 795 21.02 -16.20 22.72
N MET A 796 21.62 -15.07 23.13
CA MET A 796 22.53 -14.28 22.30
C MET A 796 24.02 -14.61 22.50
N TYR A 797 24.36 -15.49 23.46
CA TYR A 797 25.76 -15.79 23.83
C TYR A 797 26.37 -16.99 23.10
N LEU A 798 25.63 -17.68 22.21
CA LEU A 798 26.09 -18.89 21.51
C LEU A 798 26.64 -18.67 20.07
N SER A 799 26.70 -17.45 19.56
CA SER A 799 27.46 -17.14 18.33
C SER A 799 28.71 -16.34 18.69
N GLY A 800 29.68 -17.02 19.32
CA GLY A 800 30.90 -16.41 19.83
C GLY A 800 31.65 -15.59 18.79
N ARG A 801 31.90 -14.31 19.11
CA ARG A 801 33.02 -13.50 18.62
C ARG A 801 33.12 -12.20 19.45
N VAL A 802 34.30 -12.00 20.03
CA VAL A 802 34.90 -10.77 20.61
C VAL A 802 34.81 -10.61 22.16
N PRO A 803 35.93 -10.26 22.85
CA PRO A 803 36.10 -10.41 24.31
C PRO A 803 35.76 -9.16 25.13
N TYR A 804 35.51 -9.40 26.41
CA TYR A 804 35.22 -8.48 27.52
C TYR A 804 36.13 -7.24 27.64
N PRO A 805 35.61 -6.17 28.28
CA PRO A 805 36.33 -5.58 29.40
C PRO A 805 35.51 -5.60 30.70
N MET A 806 36.22 -5.92 31.79
CA MET A 806 35.75 -5.92 33.17
C MET A 806 35.14 -4.58 33.57
N TRP A 807 33.98 -4.64 34.19
CA TRP A 807 33.41 -3.53 34.95
C TRP A 807 34.08 -3.45 36.32
N THR A 808 34.34 -2.22 36.75
CA THR A 808 34.42 -1.80 38.15
C THR A 808 33.34 -0.76 38.35
#